data_AF-A0A2E7TPA4-F1
#
_entry.id   AF-A0A2E7TPA4-F1
#
_cell.length_a   1.000
_cell.length_b   1.000
_cell.length_c   1.000
_cell.angle_alpha   90.00
_cell.angle_beta   90.00
_cell.angle_gamma   90.00
#
_symmetry.space_group_name_H-M   'P 1'
#
loop_
_entity.id
_entity.type
_entity.pdbx_description
1 polymer ?
#
loop_
_entity_poly.entity_id
_entity_poly.type
_entity_poly.pdbx_seq_one_letter_code
_entity_poly.pdbx_strand_id
1 'polypeptide(L)'
;MQNSLLSILLGCVFLFKTQPLFSNPLKFQEESKYLSLHYDWDSIDNQPWLGYNFWCNSFLDWRVQNHKAIAYPFFKKRRTAHVTSHSIIKSDGQLRLSASIKLFEKVKKDSTAIYGFLIGAGDSIYDSKTNNFVFNTLSPGSCHLFGIKANGNLQLIDYQKDSLLFENKLDSNEVAELYKDGIKLELEYQGLSATYFRINSKSIKLPNTYKIPMGSIALFYNSQTPFTANASFDNVQIKGENTLFQRDKKSTIDAVLSTFYTNTRDSLFLTAQLMPFIPDSSENIKLRIIDGNHESSYEGVFDSSCYQIRYRIALPNNFKSVGYSISVMDIRNSIKFKSSHNGTINAKPQNKHPKIMALNCNGFTFFHSGGIDYKNLFYPYQKIREGYEIKKPDVVAFLGDQIYESRPTMAIYKEPFCFLDYIYKWSIWCYAFRDITLNQPTIIMTDDHDVFQGNLWGNGGVNAKTKPVNEIPSYYGKRNYDTWQQDNGGYFMSKNFVNMVLKSQTSHLPFPKERKLSNGIINYYTEYKYGNLNFAILEDKKFKSPPAWNDFKVYNGFTIEKNIKPEDYHKEEFTLLGEKQLFFLKNWSIQPKTKNEYKIILTQSAYASLTTVQVDYTPLKDRPARKDTTPQKVSPDMDTNGWPKIGRDRALNCLQDSSIIFISGDQHMGAVIDVFDSSNTSYTFFSVPAIANTWPRMWWPKNIESNKNYPLGNYIDAFGNKIIVKAVANPNLSAPEPNSINRKSPGFGIIEFNKKGNKVNLHAYPLYFNSTSELNEFKGWPIEIKIKE
;
A
#
# COMPACT_ATOMS: atom_id res chain seq x y z
N MET A 1 -9.62 -45.58 56.64
CA MET A 1 -10.79 -45.02 57.34
C MET A 1 -10.66 -43.51 57.32
N GLN A 2 -11.71 -42.83 56.87
CA GLN A 2 -11.81 -41.37 56.77
C GLN A 2 -11.75 -40.70 58.14
N ASN A 3 -11.69 -39.36 58.07
CA ASN A 3 -12.17 -38.38 59.05
C ASN A 3 -11.11 -37.90 60.06
N SER A 4 -11.03 -36.63 60.43
CA SER A 4 -11.65 -35.38 59.98
C SER A 4 -11.18 -34.28 60.94
N LEU A 5 -11.28 -33.02 60.50
CA LEU A 5 -11.59 -31.77 61.23
C LEU A 5 -11.88 -31.90 62.76
N LEU A 6 -11.55 -30.98 63.68
CA LEU A 6 -11.64 -29.51 63.67
C LEU A 6 -11.19 -28.94 65.06
N SER A 7 -10.61 -27.72 65.08
CA SER A 7 -10.65 -26.67 66.14
C SER A 7 -10.16 -26.91 67.60
N ILE A 8 -9.22 -26.09 68.12
CA ILE A 8 -9.42 -24.80 68.84
C ILE A 8 -8.07 -24.27 69.38
N LEU A 9 -7.95 -22.94 69.26
CA LEU A 9 -7.06 -21.91 69.80
C LEU A 9 -6.04 -22.18 70.95
N LEU A 10 -4.96 -21.41 70.79
CA LEU A 10 -4.12 -20.69 71.77
C LEU A 10 -2.87 -21.37 72.37
N GLY A 11 -1.74 -20.98 71.79
CA GLY A 11 -0.70 -20.26 72.55
C GLY A 11 0.51 -21.08 72.97
N CYS A 12 1.54 -21.11 72.13
CA CYS A 12 2.92 -20.82 72.55
C CYS A 12 3.82 -20.64 71.32
N VAL A 13 4.67 -19.64 71.43
CA VAL A 13 5.58 -19.07 70.44
C VAL A 13 6.68 -20.07 70.06
N PHE A 14 6.89 -20.31 68.77
CA PHE A 14 8.18 -20.78 68.24
C PHE A 14 8.56 -20.09 66.94
N LEU A 15 9.85 -19.78 66.88
CA LEU A 15 10.57 -18.99 65.89
C LEU A 15 10.58 -19.63 64.50
N PHE A 16 10.23 -18.85 63.48
CA PHE A 16 10.82 -18.98 62.14
C PHE A 16 11.17 -17.59 61.59
N LYS A 17 12.46 -17.39 61.31
CA LYS A 17 12.99 -16.26 60.54
C LYS A 17 12.42 -16.32 59.13
N THR A 18 11.43 -15.50 58.83
CA THR A 18 11.04 -15.15 57.47
C THR A 18 11.81 -13.92 57.01
N GLN A 19 12.31 -14.01 55.77
CA GLN A 19 12.91 -12.90 55.03
C GLN A 19 11.94 -11.72 54.92
N PRO A 20 12.43 -10.46 54.88
CA PRO A 20 11.56 -9.31 54.74
C PRO A 20 10.91 -9.34 53.35
N LEU A 21 9.59 -9.58 53.33
CA LEU A 21 8.72 -9.13 52.26
C LEU A 21 8.88 -7.61 52.17
N PHE A 22 9.64 -7.15 51.17
CA PHE A 22 9.55 -5.77 50.70
C PHE A 22 8.15 -5.60 50.08
N SER A 23 7.18 -5.24 50.91
CA SER A 23 5.96 -4.58 50.48
C SER A 23 6.30 -3.16 50.04
N ASN A 24 6.82 -3.02 48.81
CA ASN A 24 6.63 -1.76 48.12
C ASN A 24 5.12 -1.63 47.90
N PRO A 25 4.43 -0.60 48.41
CA PRO A 25 3.09 -0.32 47.93
C PRO A 25 3.23 -0.11 46.42
N LEU A 26 2.43 -0.84 45.64
CA LEU A 26 2.13 -0.50 44.26
C LEU A 26 1.71 0.97 44.26
N LYS A 27 2.65 1.88 43.99
CA LYS A 27 2.34 3.25 43.61
C LYS A 27 1.63 3.10 42.28
N PHE A 28 0.29 3.06 42.31
CA PHE A 28 -0.50 3.53 41.19
C PHE A 28 0.04 4.93 40.87
N GLN A 29 0.86 5.04 39.83
CA GLN A 29 1.05 6.34 39.19
C GLN A 29 -0.32 6.73 38.69
N GLU A 30 -0.97 7.70 39.34
CA GLU A 30 -2.10 8.39 38.73
C GLU A 30 -1.63 8.84 37.35
N GLU A 31 -2.25 8.30 36.29
CA GLU A 31 -2.02 8.83 34.95
C GLU A 31 -2.30 10.34 35.00
N SER A 32 -1.34 11.14 34.54
CA SER A 32 -1.47 12.60 34.47
C SER A 32 -2.85 12.95 33.93
N LYS A 33 -3.64 13.76 34.66
CA LYS A 33 -5.00 14.17 34.24
C LYS A 33 -5.03 14.79 32.84
N TYR A 34 -3.90 15.36 32.39
CA TYR A 34 -3.76 16.03 31.12
C TYR A 34 -2.73 15.36 30.21
N LEU A 35 -3.06 15.29 28.92
CA LEU A 35 -2.14 14.98 27.83
C LEU A 35 -1.39 16.26 27.48
N SER A 36 -0.09 16.15 27.25
CA SER A 36 0.73 17.23 26.70
C SER A 36 1.66 16.67 25.63
N LEU A 37 1.42 17.04 24.38
CA LEU A 37 2.31 16.76 23.26
C LEU A 37 3.06 18.05 22.89
N HIS A 38 4.37 17.94 22.68
CA HIS A 38 5.23 19.03 22.27
C HIS A 38 6.06 18.60 21.05
N TYR A 39 6.10 19.45 20.04
CA TYR A 39 6.94 19.27 18.85
C TYR A 39 7.69 20.56 18.55
N ASP A 40 9.01 20.45 18.57
CA ASP A 40 9.97 21.40 18.02
C ASP A 40 10.84 20.64 17.02
N TRP A 41 11.59 21.38 16.21
CA TRP A 41 12.47 20.81 15.18
C TRP A 41 13.93 21.20 15.38
N ASP A 42 14.28 21.70 16.57
CA ASP A 42 15.60 22.18 16.96
C ASP A 42 16.70 21.15 16.72
N SER A 43 16.35 19.87 16.88
CA SER A 43 17.29 18.75 16.75
C SER A 43 17.17 18.01 15.41
N ILE A 44 16.29 18.42 14.49
CA ILE A 44 16.02 17.68 13.25
C ILE A 44 16.73 18.36 12.08
N ASP A 45 17.53 17.59 11.34
CA ASP A 45 18.22 18.05 10.13
C ASP A 45 17.26 18.29 8.96
N ASN A 46 17.77 18.95 7.92
CA ASN A 46 17.02 19.19 6.70
C ASN A 46 16.58 17.87 6.05
N GLN A 47 15.28 17.63 5.99
CA GLN A 47 14.72 16.39 5.43
C GLN A 47 13.26 16.57 4.99
N PRO A 48 12.75 15.75 4.05
CA PRO A 48 11.34 15.79 3.63
C PRO A 48 10.31 15.46 4.74
N TRP A 49 10.68 14.65 5.73
CA TRP A 49 9.77 14.22 6.79
C TRP A 49 9.83 15.12 8.03
N LEU A 50 8.68 15.51 8.58
CA LEU A 50 8.64 16.32 9.81
C LEU A 50 9.05 15.56 11.09
N GLY A 51 9.38 14.28 11.01
CA GLY A 51 9.82 13.50 12.15
C GLY A 51 8.68 12.77 12.86
N TYR A 52 9.03 12.15 13.99
CA TYR A 52 8.14 11.26 14.75
C TYR A 52 6.72 11.81 14.86
N ASN A 53 5.75 10.92 14.65
CA ASN A 53 4.33 11.18 14.79
C ASN A 53 3.67 12.02 13.70
N PHE A 54 4.38 12.42 12.63
CA PHE A 54 3.79 13.16 11.53
C PHE A 54 3.60 12.36 10.24
N TRP A 55 2.42 12.49 9.65
CA TRP A 55 2.12 12.07 8.27
C TRP A 55 1.83 13.30 7.40
N CYS A 56 2.61 13.51 6.34
CA CYS A 56 2.49 14.67 5.45
C CYS A 56 1.79 14.29 4.14
N ASN A 57 0.70 14.98 3.77
CA ASN A 57 -0.04 14.71 2.51
C ASN A 57 0.53 15.44 1.29
N SER A 58 1.85 15.47 1.26
CA SER A 58 2.79 15.12 0.19
C SER A 58 4.18 15.29 0.79
N PHE A 59 5.15 14.42 0.46
CA PHE A 59 6.55 14.63 0.85
C PHE A 59 7.23 15.79 0.09
N LEU A 60 6.53 16.41 -0.86
CA LEU A 60 6.99 17.62 -1.56
C LEU A 60 6.51 18.92 -0.87
N ASP A 61 5.43 18.84 -0.10
CA ASP A 61 4.70 19.99 0.46
C ASP A 61 5.22 20.44 1.84
N TRP A 62 5.86 19.52 2.56
CA TRP A 62 6.38 19.73 3.90
C TRP A 62 7.83 19.28 3.96
N ARG A 63 8.63 19.94 4.80
CA ARG A 63 10.01 19.55 5.09
C ARG A 63 10.45 20.16 6.41
N VAL A 64 11.45 19.56 7.04
CA VAL A 64 12.26 20.28 8.01
C VAL A 64 13.33 21.05 7.24
N GLN A 65 13.48 22.34 7.55
CA GLN A 65 14.56 23.14 7.00
C GLN A 65 14.97 24.19 8.02
N ASN A 66 16.29 24.27 8.30
CA ASN A 66 16.87 25.14 9.32
C ASN A 66 16.18 24.96 10.68
N HIS A 67 16.03 23.70 11.09
CA HIS A 67 15.47 23.29 12.38
C HIS A 67 14.03 23.76 12.63
N LYS A 68 13.24 23.96 11.56
CA LYS A 68 11.82 24.31 11.63
C LYS A 68 11.00 23.48 10.65
N ALA A 69 9.75 23.20 10.98
CA ALA A 69 8.80 22.67 10.01
C ALA A 69 8.40 23.74 9.00
N ILE A 70 8.69 23.52 7.72
CA ILE A 70 8.40 24.46 6.64
C ILE A 70 7.23 23.96 5.81
N ALA A 71 6.22 24.82 5.63
CA ALA A 71 5.26 24.70 4.54
C ALA A 71 5.93 25.15 3.24
N TYR A 72 6.08 24.23 2.29
CA TYR A 72 6.68 24.45 0.98
C TYR A 72 5.67 24.06 -0.09
N PRO A 73 4.80 24.96 -0.57
CA PRO A 73 3.74 24.59 -1.49
C PRO A 73 4.27 24.04 -2.82
N PHE A 74 4.24 22.73 -2.99
CA PHE A 74 4.32 22.10 -4.31
C PHE A 74 2.93 22.08 -4.92
N PHE A 75 1.94 21.75 -4.10
CA PHE A 75 0.53 21.87 -4.40
C PHE A 75 -0.11 23.04 -3.66
N LYS A 76 -1.08 23.65 -4.32
CA LYS A 76 -1.58 24.97 -3.98
C LYS A 76 -2.66 25.01 -2.88
N LYS A 77 -3.36 23.90 -2.65
CA LYS A 77 -4.59 23.93 -1.85
C LYS A 77 -4.60 22.84 -0.79
N ARG A 78 -5.01 23.26 0.42
CA ARG A 78 -5.45 22.38 1.52
C ARG A 78 -4.49 21.21 1.76
N ARG A 79 -3.29 21.51 2.23
CA ARG A 79 -2.26 20.52 2.51
C ARG A 79 -2.02 20.43 4.01
N THR A 80 -1.76 19.21 4.45
CA THR A 80 -1.77 18.86 5.87
C THR A 80 -0.57 18.02 6.27
N ALA A 81 -0.16 18.18 7.52
CA ALA A 81 0.72 17.27 8.23
C ALA A 81 0.04 16.83 9.53
N HIS A 82 -0.50 15.61 9.54
CA HIS A 82 -1.30 15.07 10.63
C HIS A 82 -0.46 14.52 11.76
N VAL A 83 -0.89 14.76 13.00
CA VAL A 83 -0.41 14.09 14.20
C VAL A 83 -1.10 12.72 14.28
N THR A 84 -0.32 11.65 14.27
CA THR A 84 -0.83 10.29 13.97
C THR A 84 -1.09 9.41 15.19
N SER A 85 -0.57 9.76 16.37
CA SER A 85 -0.61 8.92 17.57
C SER A 85 -1.85 9.10 18.42
N HIS A 86 -2.62 10.18 18.22
CA HIS A 86 -3.80 10.48 19.02
C HIS A 86 -4.92 11.05 18.15
N SER A 87 -6.15 10.64 18.48
CA SER A 87 -7.38 11.21 17.93
C SER A 87 -8.21 11.81 19.06
N ILE A 88 -8.90 12.91 18.79
CA ILE A 88 -9.91 13.48 19.67
C ILE A 88 -11.18 12.65 19.56
N ILE A 89 -11.69 12.16 20.68
CA ILE A 89 -12.87 11.26 20.76
C ILE A 89 -14.04 11.84 21.55
N LYS A 90 -13.90 13.06 22.08
CA LYS A 90 -14.96 13.77 22.81
C LYS A 90 -15.00 15.23 22.41
N SER A 91 -16.18 15.82 22.46
CA SER A 91 -16.43 17.20 22.06
C SER A 91 -16.48 18.20 23.22
N ASP A 92 -16.65 17.69 24.45
CA ASP A 92 -16.74 18.49 25.66
C ASP A 92 -15.49 18.24 26.53
N GLY A 93 -14.80 19.31 26.92
CA GLY A 93 -13.61 19.29 27.80
C GLY A 93 -12.65 20.44 27.52
N GLN A 94 -11.49 20.44 28.17
CA GLN A 94 -10.46 21.46 27.97
C GLN A 94 -9.40 21.04 26.94
N LEU A 95 -9.19 21.87 25.92
CA LEU A 95 -8.19 21.65 24.88
C LEU A 95 -7.49 22.96 24.50
N ARG A 96 -6.18 22.92 24.35
CA ARG A 96 -5.34 24.04 23.95
C ARG A 96 -4.35 23.60 22.89
N LEU A 97 -4.31 24.33 21.77
CA LEU A 97 -3.34 24.14 20.70
C LEU A 97 -2.58 25.44 20.47
N SER A 98 -1.26 25.39 20.39
CA SER A 98 -0.44 26.55 20.06
C SER A 98 0.74 26.22 19.16
N ALA A 99 1.20 27.18 18.36
CA ALA A 99 2.51 27.15 17.71
C ALA A 99 3.08 28.55 17.49
N SER A 100 4.40 28.62 17.32
CA SER A 100 5.09 29.77 16.76
C SER A 100 5.03 29.68 15.24
N ILE A 101 4.42 30.68 14.59
CA ILE A 101 4.25 30.74 13.14
C ILE A 101 4.93 31.99 12.60
N LYS A 102 5.79 31.81 11.59
CA LYS A 102 6.41 32.89 10.81
C LYS A 102 6.04 32.74 9.34
N LEU A 103 5.66 33.85 8.69
CA LEU A 103 5.46 33.89 7.24
C LEU A 103 6.69 34.46 6.54
N PHE A 104 6.95 34.02 5.31
CA PHE A 104 8.04 34.54 4.48
C PHE A 104 7.54 35.56 3.46
N GLU A 105 8.40 36.52 3.13
CA GLU A 105 8.10 37.70 2.29
C GLU A 105 7.37 37.36 0.98
N LYS A 106 7.72 36.25 0.33
CA LYS A 106 7.12 35.84 -0.95
C LYS A 106 5.61 35.61 -0.88
N VAL A 107 5.05 35.38 0.31
CA VAL A 107 3.63 35.07 0.54
C VAL A 107 2.78 36.33 0.68
N LYS A 108 3.36 37.51 0.92
CA LYS A 108 2.61 38.75 1.22
C LYS A 108 1.52 39.08 0.20
N LYS A 109 1.72 38.73 -1.08
CA LYS A 109 0.79 39.01 -2.18
C LYS A 109 -0.27 37.93 -2.40
N ASP A 110 -0.20 36.82 -1.67
CA ASP A 110 -1.14 35.71 -1.79
C ASP A 110 -2.33 35.90 -0.85
N SER A 111 -3.40 36.49 -1.37
CA SER A 111 -4.64 36.74 -0.61
C SER A 111 -5.38 35.46 -0.18
N THR A 112 -5.03 34.32 -0.77
CA THR A 112 -5.59 33.00 -0.44
C THR A 112 -4.76 32.25 0.60
N ALA A 113 -3.58 32.77 0.94
CA ALA A 113 -2.69 32.10 1.86
C ALA A 113 -3.23 32.09 3.28
N ILE A 114 -3.25 30.91 3.89
CA ILE A 114 -3.60 30.70 5.30
C ILE A 114 -2.77 29.52 5.85
N TYR A 115 -2.25 29.68 7.06
CA TYR A 115 -1.38 28.71 7.74
C TYR A 115 -1.84 28.52 9.18
N GLY A 116 -1.88 27.29 9.67
CA GLY A 116 -2.38 27.00 11.01
C GLY A 116 -2.66 25.53 11.25
N PHE A 117 -3.80 25.23 11.85
CA PHE A 117 -4.17 23.88 12.29
C PHE A 117 -5.56 23.47 11.82
N LEU A 118 -5.71 22.19 11.50
CA LEU A 118 -7.00 21.50 11.56
C LEU A 118 -7.19 20.83 12.91
N ILE A 119 -8.38 20.96 13.49
CA ILE A 119 -8.82 20.29 14.71
C ILE A 119 -10.05 19.43 14.39
N GLY A 120 -9.98 18.14 14.67
CA GLY A 120 -11.00 17.16 14.33
C GLY A 120 -11.07 16.84 12.84
N ALA A 121 -9.92 16.78 12.17
CA ALA A 121 -9.87 16.38 10.77
C ALA A 121 -10.20 14.89 10.61
N GLY A 122 -11.19 14.59 9.76
CA GLY A 122 -11.67 13.24 9.49
C GLY A 122 -13.09 13.02 9.98
N ASP A 123 -13.44 11.78 10.28
CA ASP A 123 -14.67 11.41 10.99
C ASP A 123 -14.44 10.17 11.87
N SER A 124 -15.19 10.06 12.97
CA SER A 124 -15.21 8.90 13.86
C SER A 124 -15.62 7.58 13.21
N ILE A 125 -16.35 7.63 12.09
CA ILE A 125 -16.74 6.41 11.35
C ILE A 125 -15.57 5.79 10.56
N TYR A 126 -14.48 6.53 10.34
CA TYR A 126 -13.33 6.07 9.57
C TYR A 126 -12.20 5.58 10.47
N ASP A 127 -11.35 4.72 9.89
CA ASP A 127 -10.10 4.31 10.52
C ASP A 127 -9.22 5.53 10.82
N SER A 128 -8.47 5.49 11.91
CA SER A 128 -7.54 6.55 12.28
C SER A 128 -6.46 6.77 11.23
N LYS A 129 -6.03 5.74 10.49
CA LYS A 129 -5.12 5.90 9.35
C LYS A 129 -5.78 6.71 8.24
N THR A 130 -7.05 6.47 7.96
CA THR A 130 -7.83 7.22 6.94
C THR A 130 -7.97 8.69 7.32
N ASN A 131 -8.19 8.99 8.60
CA ASN A 131 -8.31 10.37 9.08
C ASN A 131 -7.02 11.18 8.88
N ASN A 132 -5.87 10.53 8.65
CA ASN A 132 -4.62 11.20 8.28
C ASN A 132 -4.55 11.64 6.81
N PHE A 133 -5.61 11.46 6.01
CA PHE A 133 -5.69 11.83 4.59
C PHE A 133 -6.72 12.94 4.32
N VAL A 134 -6.88 13.90 5.25
CA VAL A 134 -7.66 15.12 4.96
C VAL A 134 -6.77 16.13 4.24
N PHE A 135 -6.82 16.13 2.91
CA PHE A 135 -6.11 17.09 2.07
C PHE A 135 -6.80 17.21 0.71
N ASN A 136 -6.64 18.35 0.04
CA ASN A 136 -7.30 18.70 -1.23
C ASN A 136 -8.85 18.64 -1.21
N THR A 137 -9.46 18.29 -0.08
CA THR A 137 -10.90 18.22 0.18
C THR A 137 -11.24 18.86 1.51
N LEU A 138 -12.53 19.07 1.76
CA LEU A 138 -13.04 19.38 3.10
C LEU A 138 -13.01 18.13 3.97
N SER A 139 -13.07 18.32 5.29
CA SER A 139 -13.23 17.20 6.23
C SER A 139 -14.59 16.53 6.02
N PRO A 140 -14.70 15.19 6.06
CA PRO A 140 -15.99 14.51 5.97
C PRO A 140 -16.85 14.75 7.22
N GLY A 141 -16.22 14.85 8.40
CA GLY A 141 -16.86 15.22 9.66
C GLY A 141 -16.61 16.67 10.07
N SER A 142 -17.21 17.07 11.19
CA SER A 142 -17.01 18.41 11.79
C SER A 142 -15.52 18.67 12.03
N CYS A 143 -15.03 19.82 11.59
CA CYS A 143 -13.62 20.18 11.70
C CYS A 143 -13.46 21.70 11.78
N HIS A 144 -12.58 22.17 12.64
CA HIS A 144 -12.20 23.58 12.69
C HIS A 144 -10.84 23.80 12.04
N LEU A 145 -10.73 24.84 11.20
CA LEU A 145 -9.45 25.41 10.77
C LEU A 145 -9.19 26.68 11.58
N PHE A 146 -8.12 26.68 12.36
CA PHE A 146 -7.59 27.87 13.03
C PHE A 146 -6.31 28.30 12.34
N GLY A 147 -6.29 29.47 11.70
CA GLY A 147 -5.14 29.88 10.90
C GLY A 147 -5.02 31.38 10.64
N ILE A 148 -3.79 31.80 10.33
CA ILE A 148 -3.42 33.18 10.05
C ILE A 148 -3.20 33.36 8.54
N LYS A 149 -3.83 34.41 7.98
CA LYS A 149 -3.66 34.80 6.58
C LYS A 149 -2.44 35.69 6.37
N ALA A 150 -1.95 35.76 5.14
CA ALA A 150 -0.84 36.65 4.75
C ALA A 150 -1.07 38.12 5.09
N ASN A 151 -2.32 38.57 5.08
CA ASN A 151 -2.68 39.94 5.42
C ASN A 151 -2.79 40.19 6.94
N GLY A 152 -2.57 39.19 7.80
CA GLY A 152 -2.72 39.31 9.25
C GLY A 152 -4.12 39.01 9.80
N ASN A 153 -5.03 38.45 8.99
CA ASN A 153 -6.33 38.02 9.51
C ASN A 153 -6.21 36.64 10.17
N LEU A 154 -6.38 36.57 11.49
CA LEU A 154 -6.48 35.32 12.25
C LEU A 154 -7.92 34.82 12.23
N GLN A 155 -8.15 33.61 11.75
CA GLN A 155 -9.49 33.09 11.48
C GLN A 155 -9.73 31.75 12.21
N LEU A 156 -10.97 31.55 12.66
CA LEU A 156 -11.56 30.25 12.95
C LEU A 156 -12.62 29.97 11.88
N ILE A 157 -12.52 28.83 11.22
CA ILE A 157 -13.36 28.42 10.08
C ILE A 157 -13.96 27.05 10.39
N ASP A 158 -15.24 26.86 10.09
CA ASP A 158 -15.86 25.54 9.96
C ASP A 158 -15.34 24.93 8.67
N TYR A 159 -14.31 24.09 8.78
CA TYR A 159 -13.62 23.48 7.65
C TYR A 159 -14.44 22.36 6.99
N GLN A 160 -15.52 21.88 7.62
CA GLN A 160 -16.44 20.97 6.93
C GLN A 160 -17.24 21.69 5.86
N LYS A 161 -17.57 22.97 6.09
CA LYS A 161 -18.43 23.80 5.22
C LYS A 161 -17.69 24.93 4.51
N ASP A 162 -16.42 25.13 4.85
CA ASP A 162 -15.60 26.26 4.39
C ASP A 162 -16.22 27.63 4.75
N SER A 163 -16.81 27.75 5.94
CA SER A 163 -17.47 28.98 6.39
C SER A 163 -16.78 29.62 7.58
N LEU A 164 -16.60 30.95 7.52
CA LEU A 164 -15.96 31.72 8.59
C LEU A 164 -16.83 31.67 9.86
N LEU A 165 -16.22 31.32 10.99
CA LEU A 165 -16.85 31.34 12.31
C LEU A 165 -16.48 32.60 13.09
N PHE A 166 -15.22 33.02 13.01
CA PHE A 166 -14.71 34.21 13.67
C PHE A 166 -13.42 34.71 13.00
N GLU A 167 -13.19 36.03 13.00
CA GLU A 167 -11.97 36.65 12.49
C GLU A 167 -11.49 37.75 13.46
N ASN A 168 -10.18 37.82 13.67
CA ASN A 168 -9.52 38.93 14.34
C ASN A 168 -8.35 39.44 13.47
N LYS A 169 -8.28 40.76 13.30
CA LYS A 169 -7.18 41.41 12.56
C LYS A 169 -6.00 41.68 13.50
N LEU A 170 -4.81 41.23 13.12
CA LEU A 170 -3.56 41.63 13.76
C LEU A 170 -3.28 43.11 13.52
N ASP A 171 -2.75 43.80 14.52
CA ASP A 171 -2.28 45.18 14.36
C ASP A 171 -0.97 45.23 13.53
N SER A 172 -0.56 46.44 13.14
CA SER A 172 0.60 46.62 12.24
C SER A 172 1.91 46.09 12.83
N ASN A 173 2.08 46.12 14.15
CA ASN A 173 3.28 45.61 14.81
C ASN A 173 3.26 44.09 14.85
N GLU A 174 2.12 43.49 15.20
CA GLU A 174 1.92 42.04 15.17
C GLU A 174 2.11 41.47 13.74
N VAL A 175 1.63 42.18 12.71
CA VAL A 175 1.88 41.80 11.30
C VAL A 175 3.35 41.92 10.95
N ALA A 176 4.06 42.96 11.38
CA ALA A 176 5.50 43.07 11.13
C ALA A 176 6.28 41.93 11.81
N GLU A 177 5.92 41.60 13.05
CA GLU A 177 6.52 40.50 13.82
C GLU A 177 6.29 39.14 13.14
N LEU A 178 5.07 38.87 12.63
CA LEU A 178 4.73 37.65 11.88
C LEU A 178 5.69 37.35 10.72
N TYR A 179 6.23 38.38 10.06
CA TYR A 179 7.19 38.22 8.95
C TYR A 179 8.65 38.26 9.39
N LYS A 180 8.95 38.94 10.50
CA LYS A 180 10.32 39.11 11.00
C LYS A 180 10.77 37.89 11.82
N ASP A 181 10.16 37.68 12.98
CA ASP A 181 10.58 36.70 13.97
C ASP A 181 9.53 35.58 14.17
N GLY A 182 8.29 35.83 13.76
CA GLY A 182 7.13 34.97 13.96
C GLY A 182 6.36 35.34 15.22
N ILE A 183 5.13 34.85 15.33
CA ILE A 183 4.24 35.09 16.48
C ILE A 183 3.73 33.77 17.04
N LYS A 184 3.48 33.73 18.36
CA LYS A 184 2.83 32.59 18.99
C LYS A 184 1.31 32.73 18.86
N LEU A 185 0.69 31.75 18.21
CA LEU A 185 -0.77 31.67 18.08
C LEU A 185 -1.30 30.50 18.89
N GLU A 186 -2.42 30.71 19.59
CA GLU A 186 -3.06 29.69 20.42
C GLU A 186 -4.60 29.74 20.28
N LEU A 187 -5.20 28.55 20.24
CA LEU A 187 -6.64 28.34 20.37
C LEU A 187 -6.90 27.52 21.63
N GLU A 188 -7.76 28.03 22.51
CA GLU A 188 -8.17 27.35 23.74
C GLU A 188 -9.69 27.15 23.80
N TYR A 189 -10.10 25.90 24.01
CA TYR A 189 -11.44 25.48 24.36
C TYR A 189 -11.49 25.24 25.87
N GLN A 190 -12.34 25.97 26.60
CA GLN A 190 -12.55 25.79 28.04
C GLN A 190 -13.90 25.11 28.29
N GLY A 191 -14.08 23.90 27.74
CA GLY A 191 -15.35 23.17 27.80
C GLY A 191 -16.50 23.96 27.16
N LEU A 192 -17.67 23.93 27.80
CA LEU A 192 -18.84 24.69 27.38
C LEU A 192 -18.85 26.15 27.89
N SER A 193 -17.77 26.59 28.54
CA SER A 193 -17.72 27.93 29.14
C SER A 193 -17.29 29.02 28.17
N ALA A 194 -16.20 28.80 27.41
CA ALA A 194 -15.66 29.80 26.51
C ALA A 194 -14.64 29.21 25.51
N THR A 195 -14.42 29.94 24.43
CA THR A 195 -13.32 29.73 23.49
C THR A 195 -12.46 30.98 23.39
N TYR A 196 -11.13 30.85 23.35
CA TYR A 196 -10.20 31.97 23.30
C TYR A 196 -9.19 31.84 22.16
N PHE A 197 -8.85 32.97 21.56
CA PHE A 197 -7.61 33.13 20.83
C PHE A 197 -6.55 33.74 21.75
N ARG A 198 -5.30 33.31 21.62
CA ARG A 198 -4.15 34.09 22.12
C ARG A 198 -3.15 34.39 21.04
N ILE A 199 -2.63 35.59 21.08
CA ILE A 199 -1.63 36.14 20.16
C ILE A 199 -0.51 36.66 21.04
N ASN A 200 0.63 35.96 21.05
CA ASN A 200 1.67 36.13 22.05
C ASN A 200 1.09 36.06 23.47
N SER A 201 1.10 37.17 24.22
CA SER A 201 0.55 37.28 25.58
C SER A 201 -0.90 37.80 25.62
N LYS A 202 -1.45 38.29 24.51
CA LYS A 202 -2.80 38.89 24.43
C LYS A 202 -3.86 37.80 24.29
N SER A 203 -4.91 37.88 25.09
CA SER A 203 -6.03 36.91 25.10
C SER A 203 -7.32 37.56 24.63
N ILE A 204 -8.05 36.91 23.72
CA ILE A 204 -9.29 37.39 23.11
C ILE A 204 -10.36 36.32 23.30
N LYS A 205 -11.44 36.66 24.00
CA LYS A 205 -12.60 35.76 24.17
C LYS A 205 -13.46 35.82 22.90
N LEU A 206 -13.81 34.67 22.34
CA LEU A 206 -14.69 34.59 21.18
C LEU A 206 -16.16 34.85 21.58
N PRO A 207 -16.98 35.39 20.66
CA PRO A 207 -18.38 35.71 20.94
C PRO A 207 -19.24 34.46 21.20
N ASN A 208 -18.88 33.34 20.57
CA ASN A 208 -19.53 32.05 20.76
C ASN A 208 -18.57 31.09 21.47
N THR A 209 -19.14 30.15 22.24
CA THR A 209 -18.42 28.97 22.71
C THR A 209 -18.57 27.85 21.69
N TYR A 210 -17.44 27.32 21.23
CA TYR A 210 -17.40 26.25 20.24
C TYR A 210 -17.09 24.91 20.92
N LYS A 211 -17.75 23.84 20.45
CA LYS A 211 -17.40 22.47 20.84
C LYS A 211 -16.11 22.03 20.15
N ILE A 212 -15.40 21.08 20.76
CA ILE A 212 -14.20 20.49 20.17
C ILE A 212 -14.63 19.50 19.07
N PRO A 213 -14.19 19.66 17.82
CA PRO A 213 -14.47 18.67 16.78
C PRO A 213 -13.66 17.38 17.02
N MET A 214 -14.28 16.21 16.80
CA MET A 214 -13.65 14.90 16.98
C MET A 214 -12.89 14.49 15.72
N GLY A 215 -11.75 13.80 15.88
CA GLY A 215 -10.87 13.40 14.77
C GLY A 215 -9.41 13.75 15.03
N SER A 216 -8.62 13.81 13.96
CA SER A 216 -7.18 14.09 14.05
C SER A 216 -6.87 15.58 14.18
N ILE A 217 -5.64 15.90 14.61
CA ILE A 217 -5.08 17.25 14.58
C ILE A 217 -4.01 17.29 13.50
N ALA A 218 -3.97 18.36 12.70
CA ALA A 218 -2.96 18.52 11.66
C ALA A 218 -2.45 19.95 11.57
N LEU A 219 -1.17 20.11 11.19
CA LEU A 219 -0.70 21.37 10.61
C LEU A 219 -1.37 21.54 9.24
N PHE A 220 -1.62 22.78 8.84
CA PHE A 220 -2.35 23.11 7.63
C PHE A 220 -1.72 24.28 6.89
N TYR A 221 -1.74 24.20 5.56
CA TYR A 221 -1.64 25.38 4.72
C TYR A 221 -2.56 25.33 3.49
N ASN A 222 -2.87 26.52 2.99
CA ASN A 222 -3.36 26.77 1.64
C ASN A 222 -2.53 27.94 1.07
N SER A 223 -2.00 27.83 -0.15
CA SER A 223 -1.25 28.94 -0.78
C SER A 223 -1.06 28.74 -2.29
N GLN A 224 -1.24 29.81 -3.04
CA GLN A 224 -0.94 29.90 -4.47
C GLN A 224 0.52 30.27 -4.77
N THR A 225 1.40 30.39 -3.76
CA THR A 225 2.82 30.76 -3.91
C THR A 225 3.70 29.51 -3.97
N PRO A 226 3.98 28.94 -5.16
CA PRO A 226 4.53 27.61 -5.28
C PRO A 226 6.06 27.61 -5.12
N PHE A 227 6.62 26.44 -4.86
CA PHE A 227 8.04 26.11 -4.96
C PHE A 227 8.95 27.03 -4.13
N THR A 228 8.50 27.44 -2.95
CA THR A 228 9.30 28.22 -2.01
C THR A 228 8.82 28.01 -0.58
N ALA A 229 9.71 28.22 0.40
CA ALA A 229 9.31 28.31 1.80
C ALA A 229 8.29 29.44 1.96
N ASN A 230 7.12 29.11 2.52
CA ASN A 230 6.00 30.02 2.67
C ASN A 230 5.76 30.42 4.13
N ALA A 231 5.80 29.43 5.02
CA ALA A 231 5.69 29.62 6.46
C ALA A 231 6.57 28.60 7.19
N SER A 232 7.03 28.97 8.38
CA SER A 232 7.62 28.04 9.34
C SER A 232 6.73 27.87 10.56
N PHE A 233 6.64 26.64 11.05
CA PHE A 233 6.00 26.25 12.30
C PHE A 233 7.07 25.75 13.27
N ASP A 234 6.89 26.09 14.53
CA ASP A 234 7.77 25.65 15.61
C ASP A 234 7.05 25.68 16.97
N ASN A 235 7.59 25.00 17.98
CA ASN A 235 7.04 24.94 19.34
C ASN A 235 5.53 24.58 19.36
N VAL A 236 5.14 23.57 18.58
CA VAL A 236 3.75 23.10 18.49
C VAL A 236 3.39 22.38 19.79
N GLN A 237 2.37 22.85 20.49
CA GLN A 237 1.86 22.24 21.71
C GLN A 237 0.39 21.85 21.56
N ILE A 238 0.06 20.64 22.00
CA ILE A 238 -1.31 20.15 22.12
C ILE A 238 -1.49 19.70 23.58
N LYS A 239 -2.36 20.38 24.32
CA LYS A 239 -2.63 20.11 25.73
C LYS A 239 -4.13 19.96 25.94
N GLY A 240 -4.55 18.92 26.65
CA GLY A 240 -5.96 18.75 26.98
C GLY A 240 -6.18 17.62 27.97
N GLU A 241 -7.40 17.47 28.45
CA GLU A 241 -7.74 16.37 29.35
C GLU A 241 -7.47 15.02 28.68
N ASN A 242 -6.86 14.06 29.40
CA ASN A 242 -6.56 12.74 28.82
C ASN A 242 -7.79 12.05 28.24
N THR A 243 -8.95 12.24 28.87
CA THR A 243 -10.23 11.64 28.46
C THR A 243 -10.76 12.15 27.12
N LEU A 244 -10.22 13.26 26.59
CA LEU A 244 -10.52 13.78 25.25
C LEU A 244 -9.85 12.97 24.15
N PHE A 245 -8.76 12.27 24.45
CA PHE A 245 -7.92 11.63 23.46
C PHE A 245 -7.97 10.11 23.54
N GLN A 246 -7.87 9.48 22.39
CA GLN A 246 -7.54 8.07 22.27
C GLN A 246 -6.18 7.95 21.61
N ARG A 247 -5.24 7.26 22.28
CA ARG A 247 -3.96 6.92 21.67
C ARG A 247 -4.14 5.77 20.69
N ASP A 248 -3.62 5.92 19.48
CA ASP A 248 -3.64 4.90 18.45
C ASP A 248 -2.23 4.47 18.04
N LYS A 249 -1.80 3.32 18.59
CA LYS A 249 -0.51 2.70 18.25
C LYS A 249 -0.46 2.21 16.79
N LYS A 250 -1.60 1.80 16.22
CA LYS A 250 -1.68 1.30 14.85
C LYS A 250 -1.61 2.42 13.81
N SER A 251 -1.97 3.65 14.20
CA SER A 251 -1.84 4.85 13.35
C SER A 251 -0.50 5.57 13.52
N THR A 252 0.16 5.44 14.68
CA THR A 252 1.42 6.16 14.97
C THR A 252 2.50 5.94 13.91
N ILE A 253 3.08 7.04 13.40
CA ILE A 253 4.22 7.03 12.49
C ILE A 253 5.52 7.24 13.27
N ASP A 254 6.49 6.38 12.99
CA ASP A 254 7.85 6.42 13.55
C ASP A 254 8.86 6.30 12.40
N ALA A 255 10.17 6.35 12.69
CA ALA A 255 11.22 6.30 11.68
C ALA A 255 11.11 5.06 10.78
N VAL A 256 10.85 3.88 11.37
CA VAL A 256 10.56 2.64 10.63
C VAL A 256 9.06 2.57 10.35
N LEU A 257 8.70 2.74 9.08
CA LEU A 257 7.32 2.74 8.65
C LEU A 257 6.74 1.32 8.55
N SER A 258 7.51 0.40 7.96
CA SER A 258 7.11 -0.98 7.75
C SER A 258 8.33 -1.89 7.64
N THR A 259 8.13 -3.17 7.88
CA THR A 259 9.09 -4.24 7.61
C THR A 259 8.42 -5.33 6.79
N PHE A 260 9.21 -5.96 5.92
CA PHE A 260 8.80 -7.11 5.14
C PHE A 260 10.02 -7.98 4.87
N TYR A 261 9.82 -9.30 4.89
CA TYR A 261 10.93 -10.25 4.81
C TYR A 261 10.55 -11.50 4.03
N THR A 262 11.57 -12.17 3.50
CA THR A 262 11.53 -13.59 3.18
C THR A 262 12.62 -14.31 3.98
N ASN A 263 12.43 -15.60 4.26
CA ASN A 263 13.46 -16.38 4.94
C ASN A 263 13.54 -17.82 4.43
N THR A 264 14.76 -18.32 4.35
CA THR A 264 15.03 -19.75 4.13
C THR A 264 15.18 -20.44 5.48
N ARG A 265 15.61 -21.71 5.46
CA ARG A 265 15.94 -22.47 6.68
C ARG A 265 17.03 -21.80 7.52
N ASP A 266 17.93 -21.06 6.89
CA ASP A 266 19.20 -20.61 7.43
C ASP A 266 19.52 -19.14 7.17
N SER A 267 18.68 -18.42 6.42
CA SER A 267 18.94 -17.03 6.03
C SER A 267 17.68 -16.18 6.13
N LEU A 268 17.84 -14.94 6.58
CA LEU A 268 16.80 -13.90 6.59
C LEU A 268 17.16 -12.82 5.57
N PHE A 269 16.19 -12.45 4.75
CA PHE A 269 16.24 -11.31 3.85
C PHE A 269 15.15 -10.32 4.27
N LEU A 270 15.52 -9.31 5.06
CA LEU A 270 14.59 -8.35 5.65
C LEU A 270 14.85 -6.95 5.09
N THR A 271 13.78 -6.23 4.79
CA THR A 271 13.83 -4.80 4.49
C THR A 271 13.00 -4.02 5.50
N ALA A 272 13.59 -2.94 6.01
CA ALA A 272 12.92 -1.91 6.77
C ALA A 272 12.71 -0.69 5.88
N GLN A 273 11.45 -0.35 5.60
CA GLN A 273 11.11 0.91 4.94
C GLN A 273 11.14 2.03 5.98
N LEU A 274 11.93 3.07 5.73
CA LEU A 274 11.95 4.26 6.55
C LEU A 274 11.02 5.34 5.98
N MET A 275 10.59 6.27 6.84
CA MET A 275 10.14 7.58 6.40
C MET A 275 11.29 8.32 5.65
N PRO A 276 11.01 9.30 4.77
CA PRO A 276 12.04 9.92 3.94
C PRO A 276 12.94 10.86 4.75
N PHE A 277 13.92 10.26 5.44
CA PHE A 277 15.04 10.93 6.10
C PHE A 277 16.32 10.15 5.87
N ILE A 278 17.46 10.81 6.01
CA ILE A 278 18.77 10.18 5.89
C ILE A 278 19.32 10.02 7.32
N PRO A 279 19.51 8.79 7.82
CA PRO A 279 20.19 8.58 9.09
C PRO A 279 21.67 8.96 8.95
N ASP A 280 22.28 9.50 10.00
CA ASP A 280 23.70 9.89 9.98
C ASP A 280 24.66 8.74 9.77
N SER A 281 24.26 7.59 10.31
CA SER A 281 24.96 6.33 10.16
C SER A 281 23.92 5.22 10.05
N SER A 282 24.16 4.24 9.18
CA SER A 282 23.35 3.02 9.16
C SER A 282 23.50 2.21 10.45
N GLU A 283 24.59 2.40 11.21
CA GLU A 283 24.80 1.76 12.53
C GLU A 283 23.75 2.20 13.57
N ASN A 284 23.11 3.35 13.33
CA ASN A 284 22.02 3.86 14.15
C ASN A 284 20.72 3.05 13.97
N ILE A 285 20.63 2.16 12.98
CA ILE A 285 19.46 1.33 12.77
C ILE A 285 19.89 -0.13 12.80
N LYS A 286 19.60 -0.79 13.92
CA LYS A 286 20.01 -2.17 14.15
C LYS A 286 18.81 -3.12 14.12
N LEU A 287 18.98 -4.23 13.43
CA LEU A 287 18.12 -5.39 13.55
C LEU A 287 18.60 -6.24 14.73
N ARG A 288 17.71 -6.52 15.66
CA ARG A 288 17.94 -7.48 16.75
C ARG A 288 17.15 -8.75 16.45
N ILE A 289 17.79 -9.90 16.57
CA ILE A 289 17.15 -11.21 16.55
C ILE A 289 17.15 -11.75 17.98
N ILE A 290 15.98 -12.16 18.45
CA ILE A 290 15.71 -12.59 19.82
C ILE A 290 15.27 -14.06 19.78
N ASP A 291 16.12 -14.95 20.28
CA ASP A 291 15.87 -16.39 20.39
C ASP A 291 15.96 -16.83 21.86
N GLY A 292 14.81 -16.94 22.51
CA GLY A 292 14.73 -17.16 23.96
C GLY A 292 15.43 -16.03 24.72
N ASN A 293 16.52 -16.37 25.42
CA ASN A 293 17.33 -15.41 26.18
C ASN A 293 18.52 -14.86 25.37
N HIS A 294 18.72 -15.30 24.14
CA HIS A 294 19.82 -14.86 23.29
C HIS A 294 19.36 -13.73 22.37
N GLU A 295 20.06 -12.59 22.43
CA GLU A 295 19.87 -11.46 21.51
C GLU A 295 21.13 -11.28 20.66
N SER A 296 20.95 -11.20 19.34
CA SER A 296 22.01 -10.88 18.38
C SER A 296 21.66 -9.61 17.63
N SER A 297 22.63 -8.75 17.37
CA SER A 297 22.42 -7.46 16.69
C SER A 297 23.17 -7.41 15.36
N TYR A 298 22.52 -6.86 14.35
CA TYR A 298 23.01 -6.79 12.98
C TYR A 298 22.83 -5.39 12.41
N GLU A 299 23.82 -4.96 11.63
CA GLU A 299 23.79 -3.73 10.86
C GLU A 299 23.24 -4.00 9.46
N GLY A 300 22.52 -3.02 8.93
CA GLY A 300 21.92 -3.11 7.60
C GLY A 300 22.60 -2.17 6.61
N VAL A 301 22.30 -2.37 5.33
CA VAL A 301 22.77 -1.49 4.25
C VAL A 301 21.68 -0.47 3.93
N PHE A 302 21.93 0.80 4.20
CA PHE A 302 21.04 1.91 3.83
C PHE A 302 21.10 2.19 2.33
N ASP A 303 19.94 2.36 1.70
CA ASP A 303 19.78 2.82 0.32
C ASP A 303 18.96 4.11 0.33
N SER A 304 19.64 5.25 0.13
CA SER A 304 19.04 6.58 0.13
C SER A 304 18.11 6.84 -1.06
N SER A 305 18.19 6.03 -2.12
CA SER A 305 17.30 6.20 -3.27
C SER A 305 15.86 5.79 -2.96
N CYS A 306 15.65 4.86 -2.02
CA CYS A 306 14.34 4.38 -1.61
C CYS A 306 14.05 4.52 -0.11
N TYR A 307 14.96 5.12 0.66
CA TYR A 307 14.87 5.26 2.12
C TYR A 307 14.66 3.91 2.82
N GLN A 308 15.49 2.93 2.47
CA GLN A 308 15.39 1.56 3.01
C GLN A 308 16.67 1.13 3.70
N ILE A 309 16.53 0.28 4.71
CA ILE A 309 17.65 -0.48 5.28
C ILE A 309 17.39 -1.96 5.07
N ARG A 310 18.40 -2.64 4.53
CA ARG A 310 18.31 -4.03 4.14
C ARG A 310 19.26 -4.88 4.97
N TYR A 311 18.74 -6.02 5.44
CA TYR A 311 19.47 -7.00 6.22
C TYR A 311 19.45 -8.33 5.47
N ARG A 312 20.64 -8.93 5.33
CA ARG A 312 20.81 -10.29 4.83
C ARG A 312 21.71 -11.02 5.81
N ILE A 313 21.09 -11.80 6.69
CA ILE A 313 21.77 -12.40 7.85
C ILE A 313 21.52 -13.90 7.91
N ALA A 314 22.42 -14.64 8.55
CA ALA A 314 22.17 -16.02 8.91
C ALA A 314 21.13 -16.11 10.03
N LEU A 315 20.27 -17.13 9.97
CA LEU A 315 19.32 -17.48 11.04
C LEU A 315 19.89 -18.61 11.90
N PRO A 316 19.47 -18.72 13.18
CA PRO A 316 19.93 -19.80 14.04
C PRO A 316 19.57 -21.18 13.47
N ASN A 317 20.47 -22.15 13.61
CA ASN A 317 20.20 -23.50 13.13
C ASN A 317 19.00 -24.11 13.88
N ASN A 318 18.11 -24.78 13.14
CA ASN A 318 16.94 -25.51 13.68
C ASN A 318 15.98 -24.65 14.53
N PHE A 319 15.96 -23.33 14.36
CA PHE A 319 14.99 -22.47 15.04
C PHE A 319 13.56 -22.87 14.65
N LYS A 320 12.60 -22.70 15.58
CA LYS A 320 11.17 -22.84 15.28
C LYS A 320 10.58 -21.48 14.91
N SER A 321 10.86 -20.51 15.76
CA SER A 321 10.40 -19.13 15.67
C SER A 321 11.41 -18.26 16.42
N VAL A 322 11.70 -17.06 15.90
CA VAL A 322 12.52 -16.04 16.57
C VAL A 322 11.81 -14.71 16.53
N GLY A 323 11.92 -13.94 17.60
CA GLY A 323 11.50 -12.54 17.60
C GLY A 323 12.52 -11.69 16.83
N TYR A 324 12.06 -10.59 16.25
CA TYR A 324 12.95 -9.54 15.77
C TYR A 324 12.47 -8.17 16.20
N SER A 325 13.41 -7.25 16.28
CA SER A 325 13.17 -5.86 16.63
C SER A 325 14.08 -4.95 15.83
N ILE A 326 13.51 -3.90 15.24
CA ILE A 326 14.32 -2.84 14.63
C ILE A 326 14.28 -1.64 15.56
N SER A 327 15.47 -1.30 16.06
CA SER A 327 15.68 -0.12 16.90
C SER A 327 16.44 0.94 16.09
N VAL A 328 15.87 2.13 16.00
CA VAL A 328 16.57 3.33 15.54
C VAL A 328 17.09 4.05 16.78
N MET A 329 18.39 4.31 16.84
CA MET A 329 19.07 5.09 17.85
C MET A 329 19.55 6.39 17.21
N ASP A 330 18.85 7.49 17.41
CA ASP A 330 19.41 8.79 17.06
C ASP A 330 20.28 9.30 18.20
N ILE A 331 21.60 9.16 18.04
CA ILE A 331 22.59 9.51 19.07
C ILE A 331 22.71 11.03 19.23
N ARG A 332 22.33 11.84 18.23
CA ARG A 332 22.49 13.30 18.28
C ARG A 332 21.38 14.00 19.07
N ASN A 333 20.21 13.37 19.19
CA ASN A 333 18.99 14.09 19.56
C ASN A 333 18.44 13.80 20.95
N SER A 334 19.02 12.88 21.73
CA SER A 334 18.38 12.36 22.97
C SER A 334 16.95 11.83 22.73
N ILE A 335 16.52 11.71 21.47
CA ILE A 335 15.27 11.11 21.04
C ILE A 335 15.54 9.62 20.93
N LYS A 336 15.25 8.88 22.00
CA LYS A 336 14.92 7.47 21.84
C LYS A 336 13.67 7.43 20.97
N PHE A 337 13.79 6.94 19.73
CA PHE A 337 12.60 6.54 18.99
C PHE A 337 11.79 5.61 19.91
N LYS A 338 10.56 6.03 20.20
CA LYS A 338 9.85 5.59 21.41
C LYS A 338 9.30 4.16 21.28
N SER A 339 9.25 3.63 20.07
CA SER A 339 8.73 2.29 19.77
C SER A 339 9.68 1.50 18.89
N SER A 340 10.17 0.39 19.41
CA SER A 340 10.81 -0.64 18.61
C SER A 340 9.80 -1.27 17.63
N HIS A 341 10.19 -1.45 16.37
CA HIS A 341 9.35 -2.14 15.38
C HIS A 341 9.58 -3.65 15.50
N ASN A 342 8.64 -4.36 16.12
CA ASN A 342 8.83 -5.73 16.55
C ASN A 342 7.94 -6.70 15.79
N GLY A 343 8.49 -7.85 15.40
CA GLY A 343 7.72 -8.94 14.81
C GLY A 343 8.33 -10.30 15.10
N THR A 344 7.79 -11.32 14.43
CA THR A 344 8.22 -12.72 14.60
C THR A 344 8.53 -13.34 13.24
N ILE A 345 9.61 -14.11 13.18
CA ILE A 345 10.02 -14.92 12.03
C ILE A 345 9.83 -16.38 12.36
N ASN A 346 9.13 -17.11 11.50
CA ASN A 346 8.95 -18.55 11.64
C ASN A 346 9.84 -19.30 10.64
N ALA A 347 10.32 -20.48 11.01
CA ALA A 347 11.20 -21.26 10.13
C ALA A 347 10.48 -21.94 8.97
N LYS A 348 9.16 -22.12 9.08
CA LYS A 348 8.30 -22.82 8.12
C LYS A 348 6.81 -22.50 8.38
N PRO A 349 5.90 -22.86 7.46
CA PRO A 349 4.45 -22.75 7.69
C PRO A 349 4.02 -23.35 9.03
N GLN A 350 3.16 -22.63 9.75
CA GLN A 350 2.62 -22.99 11.05
C GLN A 350 1.30 -23.75 10.92
N ASN A 351 0.51 -23.50 9.87
CA ASN A 351 -0.71 -24.25 9.63
C ASN A 351 -0.40 -25.71 9.26
N LYS A 352 -1.26 -26.65 9.71
CA LYS A 352 -1.23 -28.06 9.29
C LYS A 352 -1.35 -28.19 7.76
N HIS A 353 -2.22 -27.37 7.19
CA HIS A 353 -2.39 -27.14 5.76
C HIS A 353 -1.84 -25.74 5.45
N PRO A 354 -0.63 -25.63 4.86
CA PRO A 354 -0.05 -24.33 4.56
C PRO A 354 -1.02 -23.46 3.77
N LYS A 355 -1.05 -22.16 4.06
CA LYS A 355 -1.93 -21.19 3.41
C LYS A 355 -1.15 -20.02 2.84
N ILE A 356 -1.46 -19.64 1.61
CA ILE A 356 -1.00 -18.39 0.99
C ILE A 356 -2.18 -17.45 0.89
N MET A 357 -2.02 -16.21 1.33
CA MET A 357 -2.92 -15.11 0.97
C MET A 357 -2.34 -14.36 -0.20
N ALA A 358 -3.08 -14.30 -1.30
CA ALA A 358 -2.65 -13.61 -2.51
C ALA A 358 -3.47 -12.34 -2.73
N LEU A 359 -2.79 -11.26 -3.10
CA LEU A 359 -3.27 -9.89 -3.18
C LEU A 359 -2.71 -9.20 -4.42
N ASN A 360 -3.47 -8.29 -5.02
CA ASN A 360 -3.05 -7.46 -6.16
C ASN A 360 -3.97 -6.25 -6.31
N CYS A 361 -3.60 -5.29 -7.16
CA CYS A 361 -4.46 -4.18 -7.58
C CYS A 361 -4.94 -3.33 -6.39
N ASN A 362 -3.98 -2.76 -5.67
CA ASN A 362 -4.15 -1.97 -4.45
C ASN A 362 -4.56 -0.52 -4.73
N GLY A 363 -5.74 -0.31 -5.33
CA GLY A 363 -6.30 1.03 -5.52
C GLY A 363 -6.63 1.71 -4.20
N PHE A 364 -6.23 2.97 -4.00
CA PHE A 364 -6.52 3.75 -2.78
C PHE A 364 -8.02 4.10 -2.68
N THR A 365 -8.57 4.58 -3.79
CA THR A 365 -9.97 4.97 -4.02
C THR A 365 -10.32 4.68 -5.48
N PHE A 366 -11.60 4.61 -5.79
CA PHE A 366 -12.06 4.24 -7.13
C PHE A 366 -11.71 5.28 -8.22
N PHE A 367 -12.10 6.55 -8.06
CA PHE A 367 -11.95 7.62 -9.06
C PHE A 367 -11.25 8.85 -8.53
N HIS A 368 -10.55 9.59 -9.39
CA HIS A 368 -9.70 10.71 -8.94
C HIS A 368 -10.60 11.91 -9.04
N SER A 369 -11.08 12.35 -7.88
CA SER A 369 -12.03 13.46 -7.80
C SER A 369 -11.32 14.80 -7.54
N GLY A 370 -10.00 14.88 -7.76
CA GLY A 370 -9.21 16.01 -7.29
C GLY A 370 -9.06 16.01 -5.77
N GLY A 371 -9.27 14.88 -5.09
CA GLY A 371 -9.25 14.77 -3.64
C GLY A 371 -9.62 13.36 -3.16
N ILE A 372 -9.83 13.19 -1.85
CA ILE A 372 -10.27 11.90 -1.29
C ILE A 372 -11.80 11.73 -1.43
N ASP A 373 -12.22 10.69 -2.14
CA ASP A 373 -13.61 10.23 -2.19
C ASP A 373 -13.86 9.21 -1.07
N TYR A 374 -14.30 9.71 0.09
CA TYR A 374 -14.59 8.89 1.26
C TYR A 374 -15.77 7.92 1.09
N LYS A 375 -16.59 8.07 0.03
CA LYS A 375 -17.69 7.14 -0.26
C LYS A 375 -17.23 5.91 -1.03
N ASN A 376 -16.12 6.02 -1.76
CA ASN A 376 -15.57 4.94 -2.59
C ASN A 376 -14.10 4.64 -2.21
N LEU A 377 -13.83 4.57 -0.91
CA LEU A 377 -12.49 4.35 -0.36
C LEU A 377 -12.24 2.86 -0.11
N PHE A 378 -11.06 2.37 -0.52
CA PHE A 378 -10.59 1.03 -0.16
C PHE A 378 -9.60 1.08 1.01
N TYR A 379 -8.76 2.11 1.06
CA TYR A 379 -7.79 2.32 2.15
C TYR A 379 -8.48 2.41 3.53
N PRO A 380 -7.91 1.81 4.61
CA PRO A 380 -6.66 1.07 4.69
C PRO A 380 -6.87 -0.45 4.49
N TYR A 381 -7.86 -0.84 3.69
CA TYR A 381 -8.18 -2.22 3.35
C TYR A 381 -8.62 -3.05 4.56
N GLN A 382 -9.53 -2.50 5.39
CA GLN A 382 -10.03 -3.15 6.62
C GLN A 382 -10.48 -4.60 6.41
N LYS A 383 -11.18 -4.87 5.30
CA LYS A 383 -11.66 -6.21 4.96
C LYS A 383 -10.54 -7.19 4.60
N ILE A 384 -9.43 -6.71 4.06
CA ILE A 384 -8.23 -7.53 3.85
C ILE A 384 -7.60 -7.91 5.19
N ARG A 385 -7.49 -6.95 6.11
CA ARG A 385 -6.99 -7.19 7.47
C ARG A 385 -7.86 -8.22 8.21
N GLU A 386 -9.18 -8.05 8.21
CA GLU A 386 -10.11 -9.00 8.80
C GLU A 386 -9.94 -10.40 8.19
N GLY A 387 -9.83 -10.50 6.86
CA GLY A 387 -9.60 -11.75 6.16
C GLY A 387 -8.28 -12.42 6.57
N TYR A 388 -7.21 -11.65 6.70
CA TYR A 388 -5.92 -12.12 7.21
C TYR A 388 -6.01 -12.62 8.66
N GLU A 389 -6.68 -11.88 9.56
CA GLU A 389 -6.85 -12.26 10.97
C GLU A 389 -7.67 -13.55 11.14
N ILE A 390 -8.67 -13.76 10.27
CA ILE A 390 -9.51 -14.97 10.25
C ILE A 390 -8.78 -16.16 9.62
N LYS A 391 -8.17 -15.98 8.45
CA LYS A 391 -7.59 -17.09 7.67
C LYS A 391 -6.19 -17.50 8.13
N LYS A 392 -5.47 -16.58 8.80
CA LYS A 392 -4.13 -16.78 9.37
C LYS A 392 -3.16 -17.42 8.37
N PRO A 393 -2.89 -16.77 7.22
CA PRO A 393 -2.01 -17.32 6.20
C PRO A 393 -0.56 -17.48 6.72
N ASP A 394 0.17 -18.43 6.13
CA ASP A 394 1.59 -18.66 6.43
C ASP A 394 2.51 -17.78 5.57
N VAL A 395 2.04 -17.37 4.39
CA VAL A 395 2.75 -16.51 3.44
C VAL A 395 1.74 -15.52 2.86
N VAL A 396 2.18 -14.27 2.66
CA VAL A 396 1.40 -13.26 1.94
C VAL A 396 2.12 -12.92 0.63
N ALA A 397 1.40 -12.92 -0.49
CA ALA A 397 1.95 -12.61 -1.80
C ALA A 397 1.19 -11.44 -2.44
N PHE A 398 1.91 -10.39 -2.79
CA PHE A 398 1.45 -9.22 -3.52
C PHE A 398 1.95 -9.32 -4.97
N LEU A 399 1.04 -9.53 -5.91
CA LEU A 399 1.38 -10.01 -7.26
C LEU A 399 1.58 -8.91 -8.31
N GLY A 400 1.39 -7.64 -7.93
CA GLY A 400 1.36 -6.52 -8.86
C GLY A 400 0.42 -5.40 -8.44
N ASP A 401 0.64 -4.20 -8.99
CA ASP A 401 -0.14 -2.99 -8.73
C ASP A 401 -0.23 -2.65 -7.24
N GLN A 402 0.93 -2.48 -6.59
CA GLN A 402 0.97 -2.07 -5.19
C GLN A 402 0.51 -0.63 -5.01
N ILE A 403 0.67 0.17 -6.06
CA ILE A 403 0.15 1.52 -6.16
C ILE A 403 -0.53 1.70 -7.52
N TYR A 404 -1.47 2.64 -7.58
CA TYR A 404 -1.93 3.23 -8.84
C TYR A 404 -1.40 4.65 -8.91
N GLU A 405 -0.68 4.99 -9.97
CA GLU A 405 0.07 6.25 -10.13
C GLU A 405 -0.82 7.49 -10.06
N SER A 406 -2.11 7.35 -10.38
CA SER A 406 -3.12 8.39 -10.30
C SER A 406 -3.75 8.55 -8.90
N ARG A 407 -3.25 7.84 -7.88
CA ARG A 407 -3.87 7.70 -6.55
C ARG A 407 -2.89 7.97 -5.40
N PRO A 408 -3.31 8.66 -4.32
CA PRO A 408 -4.54 9.46 -4.20
C PRO A 408 -4.51 10.75 -5.04
N THR A 409 -3.33 11.13 -5.55
CA THR A 409 -3.11 12.26 -6.46
C THR A 409 -2.44 11.79 -7.75
N MET A 410 -2.59 12.58 -8.82
CA MET A 410 -1.93 12.31 -10.10
C MET A 410 -0.41 12.13 -9.95
N ALA A 411 0.15 11.23 -10.77
CA ALA A 411 1.58 10.99 -10.82
C ALA A 411 2.35 12.24 -11.24
N ILE A 412 3.50 12.45 -10.61
CA ILE A 412 4.47 13.44 -11.05
C ILE A 412 5.55 12.70 -11.84
N TYR A 413 5.62 12.93 -13.15
CA TYR A 413 6.61 12.30 -14.04
C TYR A 413 7.94 13.05 -14.10
N LYS A 414 7.98 14.30 -13.63
CA LYS A 414 9.15 15.19 -13.77
C LYS A 414 10.21 14.88 -12.72
N GLU A 415 11.43 14.54 -13.16
CA GLU A 415 12.60 14.49 -12.26
C GLU A 415 13.01 15.89 -11.76
N PRO A 416 13.47 16.01 -10.49
CA PRO A 416 13.60 14.94 -9.49
C PRO A 416 12.33 14.72 -8.65
N PHE A 417 11.23 15.44 -8.91
CA PHE A 417 10.04 15.41 -8.06
C PHE A 417 9.32 14.05 -8.05
N CYS A 418 9.42 13.30 -9.14
CA CYS A 418 8.85 11.95 -9.26
C CYS A 418 9.35 10.99 -8.19
N PHE A 419 10.60 11.11 -7.73
CA PHE A 419 11.17 10.22 -6.73
C PHE A 419 10.41 10.32 -5.40
N LEU A 420 10.21 11.54 -4.88
CA LEU A 420 9.47 11.74 -3.64
C LEU A 420 7.96 11.49 -3.79
N ASP A 421 7.39 11.74 -4.97
CA ASP A 421 5.99 11.38 -5.26
C ASP A 421 5.77 9.86 -5.20
N TYR A 422 6.67 9.08 -5.80
CA TYR A 422 6.64 7.62 -5.69
C TYR A 422 6.84 7.16 -4.24
N ILE A 423 7.83 7.70 -3.52
CA ILE A 423 8.08 7.32 -2.12
C ILE A 423 6.87 7.65 -1.23
N TYR A 424 6.16 8.75 -1.49
CA TYR A 424 4.89 9.05 -0.82
C TYR A 424 3.85 7.94 -1.06
N LYS A 425 3.62 7.57 -2.33
CA LYS A 425 2.65 6.52 -2.70
C LYS A 425 3.03 5.15 -2.14
N TRP A 426 4.31 4.77 -2.23
CA TRP A 426 4.82 3.54 -1.63
C TRP A 426 4.68 3.54 -0.09
N SER A 427 4.91 4.69 0.55
CA SER A 427 4.71 4.84 2.00
C SER A 427 3.26 4.64 2.40
N ILE A 428 2.28 4.99 1.55
CA ILE A 428 0.86 4.69 1.81
C ILE A 428 0.63 3.19 1.86
N TRP A 429 1.20 2.43 0.91
CA TRP A 429 1.12 0.96 0.91
C TRP A 429 1.76 0.39 2.18
N CYS A 430 2.98 0.83 2.52
CA CYS A 430 3.66 0.40 3.73
C CYS A 430 2.83 0.69 4.98
N TYR A 431 2.23 1.88 5.06
CA TYR A 431 1.41 2.28 6.19
C TYR A 431 0.13 1.45 6.30
N ALA A 432 -0.51 1.11 5.18
CA ALA A 432 -1.68 0.25 5.16
C ALA A 432 -1.36 -1.17 5.64
N PHE A 433 -0.32 -1.79 5.07
CA PHE A 433 -0.07 -3.22 5.19
C PHE A 433 0.98 -3.62 6.25
N ARG A 434 1.64 -2.68 6.92
CA ARG A 434 2.66 -2.99 7.95
C ARG A 434 2.21 -3.97 9.03
N ASP A 435 0.91 -4.01 9.36
CA ASP A 435 0.37 -4.94 10.36
C ASP A 435 0.30 -6.39 9.82
N ILE A 436 0.16 -6.55 8.50
CA ILE A 436 0.11 -7.84 7.80
C ILE A 436 1.53 -8.36 7.52
N THR A 437 2.45 -7.49 7.10
CA THR A 437 3.81 -7.88 6.72
C THR A 437 4.74 -8.15 7.91
N LEU A 438 4.32 -7.74 9.11
CA LEU A 438 5.13 -7.80 10.33
C LEU A 438 5.56 -9.23 10.70
N ASN A 439 4.66 -10.20 10.55
CA ASN A 439 4.81 -11.54 11.13
C ASN A 439 4.78 -12.67 10.09
N GLN A 440 4.67 -12.34 8.81
CA GLN A 440 4.58 -13.32 7.73
C GLN A 440 5.67 -13.05 6.71
N PRO A 441 6.32 -14.10 6.21
CA PRO A 441 7.05 -13.99 4.97
C PRO A 441 6.14 -13.39 3.90
N THR A 442 6.60 -12.29 3.33
CA THR A 442 5.86 -11.52 2.34
C THR A 442 6.63 -11.60 1.03
N ILE A 443 5.94 -11.85 -0.08
CA ILE A 443 6.48 -11.78 -1.43
C ILE A 443 5.82 -10.58 -2.09
N ILE A 444 6.60 -9.64 -2.63
CA ILE A 444 6.08 -8.48 -3.35
C ILE A 444 6.67 -8.46 -4.75
N MET A 445 5.81 -8.28 -5.74
CA MET A 445 6.14 -8.17 -7.15
C MET A 445 5.66 -6.83 -7.69
N THR A 446 6.35 -6.32 -8.71
CA THR A 446 5.93 -5.12 -9.43
C THR A 446 5.12 -5.48 -10.67
N ASP A 447 4.21 -4.59 -11.04
CA ASP A 447 3.47 -4.59 -12.30
C ASP A 447 3.57 -3.22 -12.99
N ASP A 448 2.67 -2.91 -13.92
CA ASP A 448 2.70 -1.68 -14.72
C ASP A 448 2.44 -0.40 -13.94
N HIS A 449 1.39 -0.36 -13.11
CA HIS A 449 1.04 0.84 -12.35
C HIS A 449 2.12 1.24 -11.33
N ASP A 450 2.90 0.25 -10.85
CA ASP A 450 4.01 0.47 -9.93
C ASP A 450 5.13 1.35 -10.52
N VAL A 451 5.32 1.32 -11.84
CA VAL A 451 6.33 2.10 -12.57
C VAL A 451 5.74 3.35 -13.24
N PHE A 452 4.54 3.76 -12.82
CA PHE A 452 3.78 4.88 -13.35
C PHE A 452 3.36 4.72 -14.83
N GLN A 453 2.84 3.55 -15.18
CA GLN A 453 2.26 3.27 -16.49
C GLN A 453 0.93 2.54 -16.36
N GLY A 454 -0.04 2.84 -17.21
CA GLY A 454 -1.31 2.12 -17.22
C GLY A 454 -1.24 0.70 -17.82
N ASN A 455 -0.22 0.45 -18.64
CA ASN A 455 0.14 -0.86 -19.20
C ASN A 455 1.66 -0.89 -19.43
N LEU A 456 2.28 -2.05 -19.22
CA LEU A 456 3.72 -2.23 -19.42
C LEU A 456 4.01 -3.41 -20.36
N TRP A 457 4.48 -3.09 -21.55
CA TRP A 457 5.24 -3.99 -22.40
C TRP A 457 6.70 -3.59 -22.33
N GLY A 458 7.42 -4.11 -21.33
CA GLY A 458 8.74 -3.61 -20.93
C GLY A 458 9.82 -3.78 -21.99
N ASN A 459 9.61 -4.63 -22.99
CA ASN A 459 10.48 -4.78 -24.16
C ASN A 459 11.97 -4.87 -23.79
N GLY A 460 12.29 -5.70 -22.79
CA GLY A 460 13.66 -5.91 -22.33
C GLY A 460 14.27 -4.70 -21.61
N GLY A 461 13.46 -3.79 -21.06
CA GLY A 461 13.94 -2.65 -20.28
C GLY A 461 14.31 -1.41 -21.08
N VAL A 462 13.95 -1.31 -22.35
CA VAL A 462 14.25 -0.10 -23.15
C VAL A 462 13.43 1.10 -22.66
N ASN A 463 13.87 2.31 -23.00
CA ASN A 463 13.06 3.51 -22.79
C ASN A 463 11.87 3.51 -23.76
N ALA A 464 10.74 4.04 -23.32
CA ALA A 464 9.59 4.24 -24.18
C ALA A 464 9.91 5.21 -25.31
N LYS A 465 9.36 4.95 -26.51
CA LYS A 465 9.59 5.79 -27.67
C LYS A 465 9.00 7.19 -27.45
N THR A 466 9.66 8.20 -28.01
CA THR A 466 9.17 9.59 -28.02
C THR A 466 9.13 10.12 -29.44
N LYS A 467 8.08 10.90 -29.77
CA LYS A 467 7.94 11.63 -31.03
C LYS A 467 7.16 12.93 -30.81
N PRO A 468 7.32 13.95 -31.66
CA PRO A 468 6.41 15.08 -31.69
C PRO A 468 4.96 14.60 -31.85
N VAL A 469 4.02 15.22 -31.13
CA VAL A 469 2.62 14.76 -31.08
C VAL A 469 1.93 14.82 -32.46
N ASN A 470 2.39 15.70 -33.35
CA ASN A 470 1.93 15.79 -34.73
C ASN A 470 2.48 14.69 -35.65
N GLU A 471 3.44 13.88 -35.18
CA GLU A 471 4.07 12.79 -35.94
C GLU A 471 3.60 11.40 -35.50
N ILE A 472 2.80 11.30 -34.43
CA ILE A 472 2.15 10.04 -34.05
C ILE A 472 0.94 9.77 -34.95
N PRO A 473 0.52 8.50 -35.13
CA PRO A 473 -0.67 8.20 -35.91
C PRO A 473 -1.92 8.93 -35.41
N SER A 474 -2.67 9.54 -36.33
CA SER A 474 -3.82 10.41 -36.01
C SER A 474 -4.92 9.72 -35.21
N TYR A 475 -5.03 8.40 -35.29
CA TYR A 475 -6.04 7.62 -34.56
C TYR A 475 -5.79 7.55 -33.05
N TYR A 476 -4.58 7.81 -32.56
CA TYR A 476 -4.35 8.00 -31.12
C TYR A 476 -4.91 9.34 -30.66
N GLY A 477 -4.71 10.38 -31.47
CA GLY A 477 -5.04 11.76 -31.14
C GLY A 477 -4.11 12.36 -30.08
N LYS A 478 -4.12 13.69 -30.00
CA LYS A 478 -3.21 14.46 -29.11
C LYS A 478 -3.36 14.14 -27.63
N ARG A 479 -4.54 13.67 -27.19
CA ARG A 479 -4.85 13.43 -25.77
C ARG A 479 -4.39 12.05 -25.27
N ASN A 480 -4.04 11.12 -26.16
CA ASN A 480 -3.67 9.74 -25.81
C ASN A 480 -2.24 9.43 -26.29
N TYR A 481 -1.33 10.40 -26.12
CA TYR A 481 0.07 10.26 -26.49
C TYR A 481 0.77 9.18 -25.64
N ASP A 482 0.44 9.11 -24.36
CA ASP A 482 0.83 8.04 -23.44
C ASP A 482 0.41 6.66 -23.95
N THR A 483 -0.82 6.49 -24.42
CA THR A 483 -1.27 5.23 -25.03
C THR A 483 -0.40 4.82 -26.22
N TRP A 484 -0.04 5.77 -27.10
CA TRP A 484 0.90 5.50 -28.20
C TRP A 484 2.28 5.07 -27.68
N GLN A 485 2.79 5.72 -26.63
CA GLN A 485 4.06 5.34 -26.02
C GLN A 485 4.01 3.92 -25.43
N GLN A 486 2.93 3.59 -24.69
CA GLN A 486 2.70 2.27 -24.11
C GLN A 486 2.68 1.18 -25.19
N ASP A 487 1.89 1.36 -26.25
CA ASP A 487 1.77 0.38 -27.34
C ASP A 487 3.11 0.10 -28.04
N ASN A 488 4.04 1.06 -28.00
CA ASN A 488 5.40 0.91 -28.55
C ASN A 488 6.40 0.25 -27.59
N GLY A 489 5.99 0.01 -26.34
CA GLY A 489 6.76 -0.62 -25.29
C GLY A 489 7.84 0.25 -24.67
N GLY A 490 8.48 -0.30 -23.65
CA GLY A 490 9.52 0.34 -22.86
C GLY A 490 8.97 1.10 -21.64
N TYR A 491 9.91 1.68 -20.89
CA TYR A 491 9.63 2.42 -19.66
C TYR A 491 9.55 3.93 -19.92
N PHE A 492 8.48 4.57 -19.41
CA PHE A 492 8.25 6.02 -19.47
C PHE A 492 9.27 6.77 -18.62
N MET A 493 9.49 6.24 -17.42
CA MET A 493 10.36 6.81 -16.43
C MET A 493 11.80 6.37 -16.66
N SER A 494 12.75 7.16 -16.15
CA SER A 494 14.16 6.83 -16.29
C SER A 494 14.49 5.50 -15.59
N LYS A 495 15.57 4.87 -16.04
CA LYS A 495 16.15 3.70 -15.37
C LYS A 495 16.39 3.92 -13.87
N ASN A 496 16.77 5.12 -13.44
CA ASN A 496 17.00 5.41 -12.02
C ASN A 496 15.70 5.32 -11.24
N PHE A 497 14.61 5.86 -11.79
CA PHE A 497 13.27 5.72 -11.21
C PHE A 497 12.84 4.25 -11.19
N VAL A 498 12.92 3.53 -12.32
CA VAL A 498 12.54 2.11 -12.39
C VAL A 498 13.33 1.28 -11.37
N ASN A 499 14.64 1.51 -11.24
CA ASN A 499 15.45 0.81 -10.24
C ASN A 499 15.08 1.17 -8.80
N MET A 500 14.71 2.42 -8.51
CA MET A 500 14.17 2.80 -7.19
C MET A 500 12.88 2.01 -6.91
N VAL A 501 11.93 1.96 -7.84
CA VAL A 501 10.67 1.19 -7.69
C VAL A 501 10.97 -0.27 -7.40
N LEU A 502 11.80 -0.92 -8.23
CA LEU A 502 12.13 -2.34 -8.07
C LEU A 502 12.81 -2.63 -6.72
N LYS A 503 13.73 -1.75 -6.29
CA LYS A 503 14.36 -1.87 -4.96
C LYS A 503 13.34 -1.71 -3.84
N SER A 504 12.47 -0.69 -3.93
CA SER A 504 11.47 -0.39 -2.92
C SER A 504 10.58 -1.60 -2.63
N GLN A 505 10.18 -2.32 -3.68
CA GLN A 505 9.23 -3.40 -3.54
C GLN A 505 9.88 -4.78 -3.32
N THR A 506 11.01 -5.08 -3.96
CA THR A 506 11.49 -6.47 -4.09
C THR A 506 12.82 -6.78 -3.37
N SER A 507 13.42 -5.81 -2.70
CA SER A 507 14.78 -5.96 -2.13
C SER A 507 14.94 -6.97 -0.99
N HIS A 508 13.82 -7.44 -0.42
CA HIS A 508 13.74 -8.49 0.60
C HIS A 508 13.61 -9.90 0.02
N LEU A 509 13.54 -10.06 -1.31
CA LEU A 509 13.53 -11.38 -1.94
C LEU A 509 14.95 -12.00 -1.93
N PRO A 510 15.06 -13.34 -2.09
CA PRO A 510 16.33 -13.99 -2.39
C PRO A 510 16.99 -13.36 -3.62
N PHE A 511 18.32 -13.52 -3.74
CA PHE A 511 19.03 -12.92 -4.88
C PHE A 511 18.48 -13.42 -6.21
N PRO A 512 18.23 -12.52 -7.18
CA PRO A 512 17.73 -12.91 -8.48
C PRO A 512 18.75 -13.79 -9.21
N LYS A 513 18.25 -14.69 -10.06
CA LYS A 513 19.12 -15.61 -10.82
C LYS A 513 20.02 -14.86 -11.82
N GLU A 514 19.57 -13.69 -12.28
CA GLU A 514 20.40 -12.68 -12.95
C GLU A 514 20.24 -11.35 -12.21
N ARG A 515 21.34 -10.69 -11.83
CA ARG A 515 21.25 -9.46 -11.02
C ARG A 515 20.61 -8.26 -11.74
N LYS A 516 20.92 -8.08 -13.02
CA LYS A 516 20.50 -6.93 -13.82
C LYS A 516 20.61 -7.22 -15.32
N LEU A 517 19.82 -6.52 -16.10
CA LEU A 517 19.95 -6.45 -17.56
C LEU A 517 21.21 -5.70 -17.98
N SER A 518 21.59 -5.80 -19.26
CA SER A 518 22.76 -5.10 -19.84
C SER A 518 22.62 -3.58 -19.74
N ASN A 519 21.41 -3.05 -19.91
CA ASN A 519 21.11 -1.63 -19.71
C ASN A 519 21.15 -1.22 -18.22
N GLY A 520 21.31 -2.16 -17.30
CA GLY A 520 21.45 -2.00 -15.85
C GLY A 520 20.15 -1.84 -15.05
N ILE A 521 18.98 -2.05 -15.64
CA ILE A 521 17.74 -2.26 -14.87
C ILE A 521 17.91 -3.56 -14.07
N ILE A 522 17.59 -3.52 -12.78
CA ILE A 522 17.70 -4.71 -11.91
C ILE A 522 16.58 -5.71 -12.20
N ASN A 523 16.84 -6.97 -11.90
CA ASN A 523 15.85 -8.03 -11.90
C ASN A 523 15.58 -8.49 -10.47
N TYR A 524 14.45 -9.13 -10.26
CA TYR A 524 14.08 -9.79 -9.00
C TYR A 524 13.58 -11.23 -9.19
N TYR A 525 13.45 -11.73 -10.43
CA TYR A 525 13.03 -13.13 -10.65
C TYR A 525 13.96 -14.12 -9.94
N THR A 526 13.38 -14.97 -9.10
CA THR A 526 14.12 -15.86 -8.20
C THR A 526 13.31 -17.08 -7.79
N GLU A 527 14.01 -18.03 -7.19
CA GLU A 527 13.43 -19.10 -6.41
C GLU A 527 13.34 -18.66 -4.94
N TYR A 528 12.24 -19.01 -4.28
CA TYR A 528 12.08 -18.86 -2.83
C TYR A 528 11.49 -20.13 -2.24
N LYS A 529 12.15 -20.72 -1.24
CA LYS A 529 11.69 -21.95 -0.59
C LYS A 529 11.41 -21.70 0.88
N TYR A 530 10.15 -21.92 1.28
CA TYR A 530 9.68 -21.75 2.65
C TYR A 530 8.99 -23.04 3.15
N GLY A 531 9.74 -23.84 3.91
CA GLY A 531 9.30 -25.18 4.28
C GLY A 531 9.07 -26.06 3.04
N ASN A 532 7.83 -26.49 2.85
CA ASN A 532 7.40 -27.32 1.72
C ASN A 532 6.74 -26.53 0.58
N LEU A 533 6.79 -25.20 0.62
CA LEU A 533 6.36 -24.32 -0.47
C LEU A 533 7.60 -23.87 -1.25
N ASN A 534 7.65 -24.20 -2.54
CA ASN A 534 8.73 -23.82 -3.45
C ASN A 534 8.18 -22.89 -4.53
N PHE A 535 8.61 -21.63 -4.50
CA PHE A 535 8.13 -20.57 -5.36
C PHE A 535 9.14 -20.27 -6.47
N ALA A 536 8.67 -20.16 -7.71
CA ALA A 536 9.33 -19.40 -8.76
C ALA A 536 8.61 -18.06 -8.93
N ILE A 537 9.32 -16.96 -8.70
CA ILE A 537 8.83 -15.59 -8.80
C ILE A 537 9.30 -15.02 -10.14
N LEU A 538 8.37 -14.50 -10.95
CA LEU A 538 8.65 -14.06 -12.32
C LEU A 538 8.52 -12.53 -12.55
N GLU A 539 9.05 -12.08 -13.68
CA GLU A 539 8.98 -10.70 -14.19
C GLU A 539 8.41 -10.71 -15.60
N ASP A 540 7.11 -10.97 -15.75
CA ASP A 540 6.51 -11.18 -17.07
C ASP A 540 6.34 -9.89 -17.89
N LYS A 541 6.00 -8.75 -17.28
CA LYS A 541 5.86 -7.46 -17.99
C LYS A 541 7.20 -6.91 -18.49
N LYS A 542 8.32 -7.18 -17.80
CA LYS A 542 9.64 -6.56 -18.12
C LYS A 542 10.14 -6.94 -19.52
N PHE A 543 9.92 -8.18 -19.94
CA PHE A 543 10.45 -8.70 -21.20
C PHE A 543 9.42 -8.74 -22.32
N LYS A 544 8.15 -8.54 -21.97
CA LYS A 544 7.00 -8.66 -22.88
C LYS A 544 7.13 -7.78 -24.12
N SER A 545 6.92 -8.37 -25.29
CA SER A 545 6.93 -7.68 -26.57
C SER A 545 5.75 -6.71 -26.71
N PRO A 546 5.99 -5.52 -27.27
CA PRO A 546 4.97 -4.50 -27.41
C PRO A 546 3.94 -4.79 -28.52
N PRO A 547 2.67 -4.39 -28.35
CA PRO A 547 1.61 -4.55 -29.33
C PRO A 547 1.92 -3.94 -30.70
N ALA A 548 2.61 -2.80 -30.74
CA ALA A 548 2.92 -2.10 -31.99
C ALA A 548 3.97 -2.79 -32.86
N TRP A 549 4.50 -3.95 -32.45
CA TRP A 549 5.32 -4.79 -33.33
C TRP A 549 4.48 -5.65 -34.28
N ASN A 550 3.17 -5.75 -34.07
CA ASN A 550 2.28 -6.37 -35.05
C ASN A 550 2.25 -5.55 -36.36
N ASP A 551 1.91 -6.23 -37.45
CA ASP A 551 1.75 -5.62 -38.78
C ASP A 551 0.41 -4.88 -38.96
N PHE A 552 -0.48 -4.93 -37.97
CA PHE A 552 -1.78 -4.25 -37.95
C PHE A 552 -1.83 -3.13 -36.91
N LYS A 553 -2.75 -2.18 -37.09
CA LYS A 553 -2.91 -1.06 -36.15
C LYS A 553 -3.46 -1.51 -34.81
N VAL A 554 -2.81 -1.03 -33.76
CA VAL A 554 -3.17 -1.23 -32.36
C VAL A 554 -3.49 0.09 -31.67
N TYR A 555 -4.33 0.03 -30.64
CA TYR A 555 -4.61 1.10 -29.70
C TYR A 555 -4.84 0.48 -28.32
N ASN A 556 -4.00 0.86 -27.35
CA ASN A 556 -4.07 0.42 -25.95
C ASN A 556 -4.04 -1.12 -25.80
N GLY A 557 -3.16 -1.80 -26.53
CA GLY A 557 -3.09 -3.26 -26.51
C GLY A 557 -4.22 -3.99 -27.25
N PHE A 558 -5.07 -3.29 -27.98
CA PHE A 558 -6.13 -3.89 -28.80
C PHE A 558 -5.97 -3.56 -30.28
N THR A 559 -6.29 -4.48 -31.18
CA THR A 559 -6.41 -4.14 -32.59
C THR A 559 -7.60 -3.21 -32.85
N ILE A 560 -7.42 -2.24 -33.74
CA ILE A 560 -8.51 -1.39 -34.26
C ILE A 560 -8.91 -1.77 -35.69
N GLU A 561 -8.27 -2.79 -36.25
CA GLU A 561 -8.55 -3.31 -37.58
C GLU A 561 -9.60 -4.44 -37.52
N LYS A 562 -10.31 -4.61 -38.64
CA LYS A 562 -11.31 -5.68 -38.76
C LYS A 562 -10.64 -6.94 -39.31
N ASN A 563 -11.26 -8.09 -39.03
CA ASN A 563 -10.88 -9.39 -39.60
C ASN A 563 -9.49 -9.92 -39.21
N ILE A 564 -8.93 -9.46 -38.08
CA ILE A 564 -7.73 -10.06 -37.50
C ILE A 564 -8.09 -11.43 -36.92
N LYS A 565 -7.34 -12.45 -37.32
CA LYS A 565 -7.46 -13.84 -36.86
C LYS A 565 -6.43 -14.12 -35.76
N PRO A 566 -6.63 -15.15 -34.91
CA PRO A 566 -5.66 -15.53 -33.89
C PRO A 566 -4.25 -15.74 -34.45
N GLU A 567 -4.12 -16.34 -35.62
CA GLU A 567 -2.83 -16.65 -36.26
C GLU A 567 -2.03 -15.39 -36.64
N ASP A 568 -2.70 -14.26 -36.87
CA ASP A 568 -2.03 -13.00 -37.21
C ASP A 568 -1.20 -12.45 -36.03
N TYR A 569 -1.52 -12.86 -34.80
CA TYR A 569 -0.77 -12.53 -33.58
C TYR A 569 0.45 -13.44 -33.34
N HIS A 570 0.62 -14.50 -34.15
CA HIS A 570 1.62 -15.55 -33.91
C HIS A 570 2.93 -15.22 -34.63
N LYS A 571 3.80 -14.47 -33.96
CA LYS A 571 5.14 -14.14 -34.46
C LYS A 571 6.22 -14.80 -33.61
N GLU A 572 7.22 -15.39 -34.26
CA GLU A 572 8.30 -16.11 -33.60
C GLU A 572 9.19 -15.17 -32.79
N GLU A 573 9.46 -13.98 -33.28
CA GLU A 573 10.31 -12.99 -32.60
C GLU A 573 9.69 -12.42 -31.30
N PHE A 574 8.39 -12.63 -31.06
CA PHE A 574 7.73 -12.08 -29.87
C PHE A 574 8.03 -12.88 -28.61
N THR A 575 8.32 -12.14 -27.54
CA THR A 575 8.85 -12.64 -26.28
C THR A 575 7.89 -12.29 -25.14
N LEU A 576 7.62 -13.25 -24.25
CA LEU A 576 6.95 -13.00 -22.96
C LEU A 576 7.99 -12.89 -21.83
N LEU A 577 8.85 -13.91 -21.69
CA LEU A 577 9.93 -13.97 -20.72
C LEU A 577 11.29 -13.94 -21.45
N GLY A 578 12.28 -13.22 -20.90
CA GLY A 578 13.63 -13.21 -21.44
C GLY A 578 14.33 -14.58 -21.32
N GLU A 579 15.30 -14.84 -22.20
CA GLU A 579 15.96 -16.16 -22.33
C GLU A 579 16.54 -16.70 -21.02
N LYS A 580 17.20 -15.85 -20.22
CA LYS A 580 17.77 -16.26 -18.92
C LYS A 580 16.70 -16.63 -17.90
N GLN A 581 15.55 -15.97 -17.94
CA GLN A 581 14.41 -16.29 -17.09
C GLN A 581 13.74 -17.60 -17.55
N LEU A 582 13.64 -17.86 -18.86
CA LEU A 582 13.21 -19.16 -19.39
C LEU A 582 14.16 -20.29 -18.97
N PHE A 583 15.47 -20.06 -19.04
CA PHE A 583 16.47 -21.03 -18.57
C PHE A 583 16.35 -21.31 -17.06
N PHE A 584 16.16 -20.27 -16.25
CA PHE A 584 15.83 -20.42 -14.84
C PHE A 584 14.57 -21.28 -14.64
N LEU A 585 13.48 -20.96 -15.33
CA LEU A 585 12.20 -21.63 -15.18
C LEU A 585 12.31 -23.13 -15.52
N LYS A 586 12.98 -23.46 -16.62
CA LYS A 586 13.28 -24.83 -17.03
C LYS A 586 14.03 -25.59 -15.92
N ASN A 587 15.15 -25.03 -15.46
CA ASN A 587 15.99 -25.67 -14.43
C ASN A 587 15.26 -25.84 -13.10
N TRP A 588 14.49 -24.83 -12.67
CA TRP A 588 13.69 -24.92 -11.45
C TRP A 588 12.60 -25.98 -11.57
N SER A 589 11.93 -26.09 -12.72
CA SER A 589 10.85 -27.07 -12.91
C SER A 589 11.34 -28.53 -12.81
N ILE A 590 12.56 -28.83 -13.27
CA ILE A 590 13.12 -30.20 -13.26
C ILE A 590 13.80 -30.59 -11.95
N GLN A 591 14.00 -29.64 -11.02
CA GLN A 591 14.58 -29.96 -9.72
C GLN A 591 13.75 -31.04 -9.01
N PRO A 592 14.37 -32.09 -8.45
CA PRO A 592 13.65 -33.13 -7.72
C PRO A 592 12.84 -32.55 -6.56
N LYS A 593 11.55 -32.87 -6.50
CA LYS A 593 10.68 -32.45 -5.40
C LYS A 593 11.08 -33.17 -4.12
N THR A 594 11.13 -32.43 -3.01
CA THR A 594 11.15 -33.07 -1.70
C THR A 594 9.76 -33.63 -1.34
N LYS A 595 9.69 -34.58 -0.40
CA LYS A 595 8.41 -35.20 -0.01
C LYS A 595 7.40 -34.15 0.46
N ASN A 596 6.21 -34.13 -0.16
CA ASN A 596 5.13 -33.17 0.08
C ASN A 596 5.46 -31.70 -0.28
N GLU A 597 6.45 -31.47 -1.17
CA GLU A 597 6.75 -30.16 -1.72
C GLU A 597 5.71 -29.74 -2.77
N TYR A 598 5.30 -28.47 -2.71
CA TYR A 598 4.43 -27.84 -3.71
C TYR A 598 5.23 -26.82 -4.52
N LYS A 599 5.23 -26.97 -5.85
CA LYS A 599 5.83 -26.01 -6.77
C LYS A 599 4.79 -25.00 -7.24
N ILE A 600 5.09 -23.72 -7.04
CA ILE A 600 4.18 -22.60 -7.25
C ILE A 600 4.89 -21.56 -8.11
N ILE A 601 4.24 -21.10 -9.17
CA ILE A 601 4.72 -19.96 -9.96
C ILE A 601 3.88 -18.73 -9.59
N LEU A 602 4.57 -17.63 -9.28
CA LEU A 602 3.96 -16.31 -9.14
C LEU A 602 4.30 -15.47 -10.38
N THR A 603 3.27 -14.97 -11.05
CA THR A 603 3.36 -14.18 -12.29
C THR A 603 2.35 -13.03 -12.20
N GLN A 604 2.55 -11.92 -12.90
CA GLN A 604 1.65 -10.77 -12.84
C GLN A 604 0.31 -11.11 -13.49
N SER A 605 0.30 -11.73 -14.68
CA SER A 605 -0.96 -12.04 -15.42
C SER A 605 -1.10 -13.50 -15.80
N ALA A 606 -2.34 -14.00 -15.87
CA ALA A 606 -2.64 -15.35 -16.35
C ALA A 606 -2.27 -15.53 -17.85
N TYR A 607 -1.81 -16.72 -18.23
CA TYR A 607 -1.29 -17.01 -19.57
C TYR A 607 -2.39 -17.28 -20.62
N ALA A 608 -3.50 -16.54 -20.50
CA ALA A 608 -4.67 -16.56 -21.35
C ALA A 608 -5.39 -15.20 -21.32
N SER A 609 -6.17 -14.89 -22.35
CA SER A 609 -7.10 -13.76 -22.32
C SER A 609 -8.47 -14.17 -21.81
N LEU A 610 -8.86 -13.65 -20.64
CA LEU A 610 -10.19 -13.85 -20.04
C LEU A 610 -11.11 -12.64 -20.18
N THR A 611 -10.67 -11.59 -20.85
CA THR A 611 -11.49 -10.38 -21.03
C THR A 611 -12.54 -10.62 -22.11
N THR A 612 -13.82 -10.42 -21.78
CA THR A 612 -14.89 -10.30 -22.77
C THR A 612 -15.38 -8.87 -22.88
N VAL A 613 -15.68 -8.47 -24.11
CA VAL A 613 -16.15 -7.13 -24.47
C VAL A 613 -17.41 -7.24 -25.33
N GLN A 614 -18.19 -6.17 -25.37
CA GLN A 614 -19.33 -6.10 -26.29
C GLN A 614 -18.84 -6.27 -27.75
N VAL A 615 -19.67 -6.86 -28.61
CA VAL A 615 -19.30 -7.05 -30.03
C VAL A 615 -19.00 -5.73 -30.75
N ASP A 616 -19.67 -4.64 -30.35
CA ASP A 616 -19.51 -3.27 -30.83
C ASP A 616 -18.45 -2.45 -30.06
N TYR A 617 -17.72 -3.07 -29.12
CA TYR A 617 -16.67 -2.40 -28.37
C TYR A 617 -15.59 -1.86 -29.32
N THR A 618 -15.23 -0.59 -29.09
CA THR A 618 -14.14 0.10 -29.76
C THR A 618 -13.09 0.47 -28.72
N PRO A 619 -11.80 0.11 -28.89
CA PRO A 619 -10.73 0.45 -27.94
C PRO A 619 -10.58 1.95 -27.65
N LEU A 620 -11.05 2.81 -28.56
CA LEU A 620 -11.09 4.27 -28.38
C LEU A 620 -12.10 4.74 -27.31
N LYS A 621 -12.95 3.85 -26.81
CA LYS A 621 -13.92 4.16 -25.75
C LYS A 621 -13.56 3.34 -24.53
N ASP A 622 -13.20 4.04 -23.48
CA ASP A 622 -12.95 3.45 -22.17
C ASP A 622 -14.28 2.89 -21.61
N ARG A 623 -14.45 1.56 -21.69
CA ARG A 623 -15.67 0.87 -21.25
C ARG A 623 -15.32 -0.33 -20.39
N PRO A 624 -15.48 -0.25 -19.05
CA PRO A 624 -15.35 -1.41 -18.19
C PRO A 624 -16.36 -2.50 -18.57
N ALA A 625 -16.01 -3.76 -18.34
CA ALA A 625 -16.90 -4.86 -18.66
C ALA A 625 -18.15 -4.84 -17.77
N ARG A 626 -19.32 -5.00 -18.39
CA ARG A 626 -20.61 -5.12 -17.70
C ARG A 626 -21.46 -6.16 -18.42
N LYS A 627 -22.21 -6.94 -17.65
CA LYS A 627 -23.28 -7.77 -18.22
C LYS A 627 -24.44 -6.86 -18.65
N ASP A 628 -24.64 -6.75 -19.95
CA ASP A 628 -25.73 -6.01 -20.58
C ASP A 628 -26.46 -6.89 -21.63
N THR A 629 -27.37 -6.29 -22.38
CA THR A 629 -28.16 -6.97 -23.42
C THR A 629 -27.39 -7.14 -24.73
N THR A 630 -26.23 -6.50 -24.88
CA THR A 630 -25.43 -6.58 -26.10
C THR A 630 -24.64 -7.88 -26.11
N PRO A 631 -24.60 -8.61 -27.26
CA PRO A 631 -23.76 -9.79 -27.38
C PRO A 631 -22.30 -9.48 -27.04
N GLN A 632 -21.64 -10.42 -26.36
CA GLN A 632 -20.25 -10.31 -25.93
C GLN A 632 -19.35 -11.20 -26.81
N LYS A 633 -18.07 -10.86 -26.88
CA LYS A 633 -17.01 -11.64 -27.54
C LYS A 633 -15.75 -11.68 -26.67
N VAL A 634 -14.92 -12.71 -26.83
CA VAL A 634 -13.59 -12.74 -26.20
C VAL A 634 -12.72 -11.68 -26.87
N SER A 635 -11.96 -10.94 -26.06
CA SER A 635 -11.12 -9.82 -26.51
C SER A 635 -9.66 -10.25 -26.65
N PRO A 636 -8.95 -9.88 -27.75
CA PRO A 636 -7.50 -10.04 -27.87
C PRO A 636 -6.78 -8.95 -27.09
N ASP A 637 -6.92 -9.00 -25.76
CA ASP A 637 -6.28 -8.07 -24.82
C ASP A 637 -4.78 -8.42 -24.70
N MET A 638 -3.91 -7.67 -25.39
CA MET A 638 -2.47 -7.93 -25.41
C MET A 638 -1.77 -7.57 -24.09
N ASP A 639 -2.48 -6.98 -23.13
CA ASP A 639 -1.96 -6.75 -21.79
C ASP A 639 -1.96 -8.03 -20.94
N THR A 640 -2.84 -8.98 -21.25
CA THR A 640 -2.87 -10.33 -20.67
C THR A 640 -1.68 -11.16 -21.13
N ASN A 641 -1.29 -12.20 -20.39
CA ASN A 641 -0.25 -13.12 -20.85
C ASN A 641 -0.77 -14.22 -21.79
N GLY A 642 -2.01 -14.09 -22.31
CA GLY A 642 -2.37 -14.77 -23.56
C GLY A 642 -1.52 -14.27 -24.74
N TRP A 643 -0.99 -13.04 -24.61
CA TRP A 643 -0.04 -12.41 -25.51
C TRP A 643 1.38 -12.33 -24.91
N PRO A 644 2.44 -12.47 -25.72
CA PRO A 644 2.41 -13.00 -27.09
C PRO A 644 2.24 -14.52 -27.07
N LYS A 645 1.41 -15.08 -27.96
CA LYS A 645 1.11 -16.52 -28.02
C LYS A 645 2.37 -17.40 -28.01
N ILE A 646 3.29 -17.12 -28.93
CA ILE A 646 4.50 -17.93 -29.10
C ILE A 646 5.44 -17.78 -27.90
N GLY A 647 5.64 -16.56 -27.39
CA GLY A 647 6.43 -16.31 -26.18
C GLY A 647 5.86 -17.01 -24.94
N ARG A 648 4.53 -17.02 -24.80
CA ARG A 648 3.80 -17.74 -23.75
C ARG A 648 3.96 -19.25 -23.88
N ASP A 649 3.87 -19.81 -25.09
CA ASP A 649 4.04 -21.25 -25.30
C ASP A 649 5.45 -21.71 -24.94
N ARG A 650 6.48 -20.91 -25.29
CA ARG A 650 7.87 -21.19 -24.86
C ARG A 650 7.99 -21.28 -23.35
N ALA A 651 7.33 -20.38 -22.62
CA ALA A 651 7.35 -20.38 -21.16
C ALA A 651 6.71 -21.65 -20.57
N LEU A 652 5.55 -22.09 -21.10
CA LEU A 652 4.94 -23.34 -20.61
C LEU A 652 5.70 -24.59 -21.04
N ASN A 653 6.24 -24.63 -22.26
CA ASN A 653 7.05 -25.75 -22.74
C ASN A 653 8.37 -25.92 -21.96
N CYS A 654 8.81 -24.90 -21.21
CA CYS A 654 9.93 -25.04 -20.28
C CYS A 654 9.58 -25.90 -19.06
N LEU A 655 8.30 -26.03 -18.73
CA LEU A 655 7.83 -26.79 -17.58
C LEU A 655 7.72 -28.28 -17.93
N GLN A 656 8.27 -29.12 -17.07
CA GLN A 656 8.21 -30.58 -17.20
C GLN A 656 7.33 -31.23 -16.12
N ASP A 657 6.62 -30.41 -15.35
CA ASP A 657 5.92 -30.82 -14.16
C ASP A 657 4.51 -30.23 -14.14
N SER A 658 3.54 -31.01 -14.63
CA SER A 658 2.12 -30.61 -14.68
C SER A 658 1.44 -30.45 -13.30
N SER A 659 2.18 -30.69 -12.21
CA SER A 659 1.74 -30.46 -10.84
C SER A 659 1.83 -28.98 -10.41
N ILE A 660 2.55 -28.16 -11.18
CA ILE A 660 2.81 -26.75 -10.88
C ILE A 660 1.50 -25.95 -10.95
N ILE A 661 1.26 -25.13 -9.92
CA ILE A 661 0.15 -24.17 -9.88
C ILE A 661 0.70 -22.77 -10.12
N PHE A 662 0.00 -22.02 -10.97
CA PHE A 662 0.26 -20.60 -11.18
C PHE A 662 -0.70 -19.76 -10.34
N ILE A 663 -0.20 -18.70 -9.73
CA ILE A 663 -0.98 -17.67 -9.04
C ILE A 663 -0.67 -16.33 -9.72
N SER A 664 -1.71 -15.61 -10.10
CA SER A 664 -1.60 -14.38 -10.90
C SER A 664 -2.55 -13.27 -10.45
N GLY A 665 -2.21 -12.02 -10.76
CA GLY A 665 -3.02 -10.81 -10.57
C GLY A 665 -3.47 -10.18 -11.89
N ASP A 666 -3.44 -8.84 -11.96
CA ASP A 666 -3.74 -7.95 -13.12
C ASP A 666 -5.14 -8.05 -13.74
N GLN A 667 -5.67 -9.26 -13.93
CA GLN A 667 -6.89 -9.52 -14.69
C GLN A 667 -8.17 -9.00 -14.04
N HIS A 668 -8.11 -8.35 -12.87
CA HIS A 668 -9.27 -7.68 -12.24
C HIS A 668 -10.52 -8.58 -12.15
N MET A 669 -10.29 -9.89 -12.02
CA MET A 669 -11.33 -10.91 -12.00
C MET A 669 -10.77 -12.17 -11.35
N GLY A 670 -11.46 -12.65 -10.32
CA GLY A 670 -11.17 -13.96 -9.75
C GLY A 670 -11.49 -15.06 -10.76
N ALA A 671 -10.53 -15.90 -11.12
CA ALA A 671 -10.77 -17.02 -12.03
C ALA A 671 -9.85 -18.20 -11.74
N VAL A 672 -10.39 -19.41 -11.90
CA VAL A 672 -9.59 -20.63 -11.95
C VAL A 672 -9.70 -21.20 -13.35
N ILE A 673 -8.57 -21.32 -14.03
CA ILE A 673 -8.50 -21.83 -15.40
C ILE A 673 -7.40 -22.87 -15.53
N ASP A 674 -7.62 -23.87 -16.37
CA ASP A 674 -6.51 -24.65 -16.92
C ASP A 674 -6.12 -24.07 -18.27
N VAL A 675 -4.82 -23.91 -18.48
CA VAL A 675 -4.29 -23.38 -19.74
C VAL A 675 -3.35 -24.42 -20.33
N PHE A 676 -3.53 -24.73 -21.61
CA PHE A 676 -2.80 -25.79 -22.29
C PHE A 676 -1.58 -25.23 -23.02
N ASP A 677 -0.48 -25.95 -22.96
CA ASP A 677 0.69 -25.69 -23.81
C ASP A 677 0.50 -26.28 -25.22
N SER A 678 1.52 -26.13 -26.08
CA SER A 678 1.49 -26.68 -27.44
C SER A 678 1.51 -28.21 -27.48
N SER A 679 1.89 -28.88 -26.39
CA SER A 679 1.89 -30.34 -26.24
C SER A 679 0.57 -30.91 -25.67
N ASN A 680 -0.44 -30.06 -25.45
CA ASN A 680 -1.68 -30.35 -24.71
C ASN A 680 -1.46 -30.73 -23.23
N THR A 681 -0.34 -30.36 -22.61
CA THR A 681 -0.21 -30.40 -21.15
C THR A 681 -0.90 -29.17 -20.58
N SER A 682 -1.76 -29.37 -19.57
CA SER A 682 -2.44 -28.27 -18.90
C SER A 682 -1.81 -27.90 -17.56
N TYR A 683 -1.83 -26.61 -17.26
CA TYR A 683 -1.42 -26.03 -15.99
C TYR A 683 -2.56 -25.21 -15.41
N THR A 684 -2.81 -25.36 -14.11
CA THR A 684 -3.86 -24.58 -13.44
C THR A 684 -3.34 -23.21 -13.02
N PHE A 685 -4.07 -22.17 -13.40
CA PHE A 685 -3.88 -20.80 -12.99
C PHE A 685 -5.01 -20.38 -12.06
N PHE A 686 -4.65 -19.76 -10.94
CA PHE A 686 -5.55 -18.95 -10.12
C PHE A 686 -5.26 -17.48 -10.37
N SER A 687 -6.11 -16.82 -11.16
CA SER A 687 -6.17 -15.37 -11.25
C SER A 687 -6.94 -14.86 -10.03
N VAL A 688 -6.27 -14.13 -9.17
CA VAL A 688 -6.79 -13.72 -7.86
C VAL A 688 -7.64 -12.46 -8.03
N PRO A 689 -8.81 -12.34 -7.37
CA PRO A 689 -9.61 -11.12 -7.42
C PRO A 689 -8.78 -9.89 -7.00
N ALA A 690 -8.99 -8.77 -7.69
CA ALA A 690 -8.37 -7.48 -7.36
C ALA A 690 -8.92 -6.92 -6.04
N ILE A 691 -8.04 -6.36 -5.21
CA ILE A 691 -8.47 -5.68 -3.96
C ILE A 691 -9.33 -4.47 -4.30
N ALA A 692 -8.84 -3.62 -5.19
CA ALA A 692 -9.62 -2.56 -5.79
C ALA A 692 -9.88 -2.92 -7.26
N ASN A 693 -11.06 -3.47 -7.55
CA ASN A 693 -11.46 -3.74 -8.92
C ASN A 693 -11.90 -2.44 -9.64
N THR A 694 -10.95 -1.55 -9.89
CA THR A 694 -11.15 -0.24 -10.54
C THR A 694 -11.51 -0.36 -12.02
N TRP A 695 -11.09 -1.44 -12.65
CA TRP A 695 -11.34 -1.75 -14.05
C TRP A 695 -11.92 -3.17 -14.20
N PRO A 696 -13.22 -3.39 -13.91
CA PRO A 696 -13.80 -4.73 -13.92
C PRO A 696 -13.71 -5.37 -15.30
N ARG A 697 -13.06 -6.54 -15.34
CA ARG A 697 -13.12 -7.50 -16.44
C ARG A 697 -14.20 -8.55 -16.14
N MET A 698 -14.70 -9.19 -17.18
CA MET A 698 -15.75 -10.20 -17.09
C MET A 698 -15.46 -11.32 -18.10
N TRP A 699 -15.72 -12.56 -17.70
CA TRP A 699 -15.77 -13.70 -18.62
C TRP A 699 -17.21 -14.02 -18.95
N TRP A 700 -17.64 -13.69 -20.17
CA TRP A 700 -18.97 -14.00 -20.69
C TRP A 700 -18.95 -14.27 -22.21
N PRO A 701 -18.13 -15.24 -22.69
CA PRO A 701 -18.00 -15.52 -24.11
C PRO A 701 -19.34 -15.97 -24.69
N LYS A 702 -19.56 -15.67 -25.98
CA LYS A 702 -20.66 -16.24 -26.74
C LYS A 702 -20.34 -17.71 -27.02
N ASN A 703 -21.01 -18.64 -26.35
CA ASN A 703 -20.96 -20.05 -26.72
C ASN A 703 -22.34 -20.72 -26.63
N ILE A 704 -22.64 -21.55 -27.64
CA ILE A 704 -23.94 -22.18 -27.93
C ILE A 704 -24.14 -23.47 -27.09
N GLU A 705 -23.05 -24.03 -26.53
CA GLU A 705 -23.05 -25.37 -25.89
C GLU A 705 -22.80 -25.36 -24.36
N SER A 706 -22.47 -24.22 -23.74
CA SER A 706 -22.17 -24.15 -22.31
C SER A 706 -23.42 -23.92 -21.45
N ASN A 707 -23.39 -24.47 -20.23
CA ASN A 707 -24.40 -24.33 -19.17
C ASN A 707 -25.08 -22.95 -19.21
N LYS A 708 -26.38 -22.90 -19.57
CA LYS A 708 -27.12 -21.67 -19.95
C LYS A 708 -27.05 -20.49 -18.95
N ASN A 709 -26.55 -20.74 -17.74
CA ASN A 709 -26.50 -19.77 -16.64
C ASN A 709 -25.08 -19.33 -16.21
N TYR A 710 -23.99 -20.02 -16.58
CA TYR A 710 -22.61 -19.65 -16.19
C TYR A 710 -21.56 -20.12 -17.24
N PRO A 711 -20.65 -19.26 -17.71
CA PRO A 711 -19.75 -19.54 -18.84
C PRO A 711 -18.51 -20.36 -18.44
N LEU A 712 -18.72 -21.56 -17.91
CA LEU A 712 -17.68 -22.52 -17.54
C LEU A 712 -17.48 -23.56 -18.65
N GLY A 713 -16.36 -24.28 -18.63
CA GLY A 713 -16.05 -25.34 -19.60
C GLY A 713 -14.90 -25.04 -20.55
N ASN A 714 -14.86 -25.71 -21.70
CA ASN A 714 -13.79 -25.62 -22.69
C ASN A 714 -13.96 -24.40 -23.60
N TYR A 715 -12.89 -23.63 -23.80
CA TYR A 715 -12.87 -22.48 -24.70
C TYR A 715 -11.52 -22.36 -25.41
N ILE A 716 -11.52 -21.51 -26.44
CA ILE A 716 -10.31 -20.98 -27.07
C ILE A 716 -10.35 -19.47 -26.86
N ASP A 717 -9.27 -18.89 -26.33
CA ASP A 717 -9.18 -17.44 -26.16
C ASP A 717 -8.92 -16.73 -27.50
N ALA A 718 -8.88 -15.39 -27.48
CA ALA A 718 -8.72 -14.61 -28.70
C ALA A 718 -7.35 -14.74 -29.39
N PHE A 719 -6.34 -15.33 -28.72
CA PHE A 719 -5.02 -15.61 -29.28
C PHE A 719 -4.87 -17.08 -29.72
N GLY A 720 -5.91 -17.89 -29.62
CA GLY A 720 -5.86 -19.31 -29.98
C GLY A 720 -5.39 -20.23 -28.84
N ASN A 721 -5.31 -19.74 -27.60
CA ASN A 721 -4.96 -20.59 -26.45
C ASN A 721 -6.17 -21.43 -26.04
N LYS A 722 -5.98 -22.75 -25.91
CA LYS A 722 -7.00 -23.64 -25.33
C LYS A 722 -7.04 -23.46 -23.83
N ILE A 723 -8.24 -23.29 -23.28
CA ILE A 723 -8.47 -23.12 -21.85
C ILE A 723 -9.66 -23.93 -21.36
N ILE A 724 -9.63 -24.33 -20.08
CA ILE A 724 -10.80 -24.80 -19.35
C ILE A 724 -11.08 -23.80 -18.24
N VAL A 725 -12.25 -23.19 -18.26
CA VAL A 725 -12.69 -22.26 -17.22
C VAL A 725 -13.45 -23.02 -16.15
N LYS A 726 -12.87 -23.10 -14.95
CA LYS A 726 -13.43 -23.83 -13.79
C LYS A 726 -14.26 -22.94 -12.89
N ALA A 727 -13.88 -21.66 -12.74
CA ALA A 727 -14.62 -20.67 -11.95
C ALA A 727 -14.30 -19.24 -12.41
N VAL A 728 -15.27 -18.32 -12.31
CA VAL A 728 -15.12 -16.88 -12.67
C VAL A 728 -15.98 -15.96 -11.81
N ALA A 729 -15.36 -14.98 -11.15
CA ALA A 729 -15.97 -14.09 -10.16
C ALA A 729 -16.42 -12.82 -10.88
N ASN A 730 -17.39 -12.98 -11.79
CA ASN A 730 -17.89 -11.89 -12.62
C ASN A 730 -18.55 -10.78 -11.78
N PRO A 731 -18.60 -9.53 -12.30
CA PRO A 731 -19.34 -8.44 -11.68
C PRO A 731 -20.80 -8.82 -11.34
N ASN A 732 -21.25 -8.45 -10.15
CA ASN A 732 -22.59 -8.76 -9.63
C ASN A 732 -23.38 -7.48 -9.32
N LEU A 733 -24.35 -7.14 -10.17
CA LEU A 733 -25.18 -5.93 -9.99
C LEU A 733 -25.96 -5.93 -8.66
N SER A 734 -26.27 -7.11 -8.11
CA SER A 734 -27.02 -7.27 -6.86
C SER A 734 -26.11 -7.36 -5.62
N ALA A 735 -24.85 -6.95 -5.72
CA ALA A 735 -23.94 -6.96 -4.56
C ALA A 735 -24.39 -5.98 -3.46
N PRO A 736 -24.09 -6.25 -2.17
CA PRO A 736 -24.46 -5.39 -1.05
C PRO A 736 -23.85 -3.98 -1.11
N GLU A 737 -24.36 -3.05 -0.30
CA GLU A 737 -23.80 -1.71 -0.18
C GLU A 737 -22.38 -1.71 0.45
N PRO A 738 -21.47 -0.79 0.07
CA PRO A 738 -21.62 0.19 -1.00
C PRO A 738 -21.56 -0.47 -2.39
N ASN A 739 -22.68 -0.45 -3.13
CA ASN A 739 -22.84 -1.22 -4.35
C ASN A 739 -21.90 -0.71 -5.46
N SER A 740 -21.55 0.58 -5.43
CA SER A 740 -20.60 1.22 -6.34
C SER A 740 -19.23 0.52 -6.40
N ILE A 741 -18.79 -0.07 -5.28
CA ILE A 741 -17.58 -0.88 -5.15
C ILE A 741 -17.92 -2.35 -5.35
N ASN A 742 -18.83 -2.88 -4.53
CA ASN A 742 -19.03 -4.32 -4.39
C ASN A 742 -19.55 -4.99 -5.66
N ARG A 743 -20.30 -4.26 -6.51
CA ARG A 743 -20.81 -4.81 -7.77
C ARG A 743 -19.73 -5.23 -8.75
N LYS A 744 -18.50 -4.78 -8.56
CA LYS A 744 -17.34 -5.09 -9.40
C LYS A 744 -16.59 -6.32 -8.89
N SER A 745 -17.09 -7.01 -7.87
CA SER A 745 -16.47 -8.23 -7.32
C SER A 745 -15.01 -8.04 -6.85
N PRO A 746 -14.68 -6.97 -6.09
CA PRO A 746 -13.37 -6.89 -5.46
C PRO A 746 -13.20 -7.98 -4.41
N GLY A 747 -11.97 -8.43 -4.16
CA GLY A 747 -11.73 -9.54 -3.25
C GLY A 747 -10.26 -9.85 -3.00
N PHE A 748 -10.01 -11.05 -2.47
CA PHE A 748 -8.69 -11.64 -2.29
C PHE A 748 -8.74 -13.17 -2.43
N GLY A 749 -7.57 -13.80 -2.56
CA GLY A 749 -7.43 -15.25 -2.67
C GLY A 749 -6.77 -15.89 -1.46
N ILE A 750 -7.23 -17.10 -1.08
CA ILE A 750 -6.50 -18.01 -0.20
C ILE A 750 -6.23 -19.31 -0.95
N ILE A 751 -4.98 -19.77 -0.89
CA ILE A 751 -4.55 -21.05 -1.45
C ILE A 751 -4.17 -21.95 -0.27
N GLU A 752 -4.91 -23.02 -0.06
CA GLU A 752 -4.68 -23.97 1.05
C GLU A 752 -4.17 -25.31 0.52
N PHE A 753 -3.01 -25.75 1.03
CA PHE A 753 -2.32 -26.95 0.56
C PHE A 753 -2.57 -28.15 1.47
N ASN A 754 -3.22 -29.18 0.95
CA ASN A 754 -3.51 -30.40 1.69
C ASN A 754 -2.58 -31.56 1.30
N LYS A 755 -1.65 -31.84 2.23
CA LYS A 755 -0.67 -32.93 2.14
C LYS A 755 -1.33 -34.30 1.93
N LYS A 756 -2.54 -34.52 2.45
CA LYS A 756 -3.24 -35.80 2.29
C LYS A 756 -4.00 -35.78 0.96
N GLY A 757 -3.46 -36.51 -0.02
CA GLY A 757 -4.10 -36.72 -1.33
C GLY A 757 -3.73 -35.71 -2.41
N ASN A 758 -2.64 -34.94 -2.22
CA ASN A 758 -2.12 -33.97 -3.19
C ASN A 758 -3.19 -32.99 -3.70
N LYS A 759 -3.90 -32.36 -2.76
CA LYS A 759 -5.00 -31.45 -3.07
C LYS A 759 -4.64 -30.02 -2.72
N VAL A 760 -5.11 -29.08 -3.53
CA VAL A 760 -5.07 -27.65 -3.21
C VAL A 760 -6.46 -27.08 -3.32
N ASN A 761 -6.89 -26.34 -2.31
CA ASN A 761 -8.14 -25.61 -2.32
C ASN A 761 -7.85 -24.15 -2.66
N LEU A 762 -8.51 -23.67 -3.71
CA LEU A 762 -8.43 -22.29 -4.17
C LEU A 762 -9.70 -21.57 -3.73
N HIS A 763 -9.55 -20.61 -2.83
CA HIS A 763 -10.64 -19.83 -2.27
C HIS A 763 -10.59 -18.40 -2.81
N ALA A 764 -11.75 -17.85 -3.15
CA ALA A 764 -11.88 -16.44 -3.53
C ALA A 764 -12.97 -15.77 -2.69
N TYR A 765 -12.59 -14.72 -1.96
CA TYR A 765 -13.47 -14.01 -1.04
C TYR A 765 -13.79 -12.60 -1.55
N PRO A 766 -15.07 -12.17 -1.60
CA PRO A 766 -15.46 -10.78 -1.84
C PRO A 766 -15.09 -9.88 -0.67
N LEU A 767 -14.89 -8.58 -0.88
CA LEU A 767 -14.65 -7.62 0.22
C LEU A 767 -15.88 -7.27 1.07
N TYR A 768 -17.03 -7.88 0.85
CA TYR A 768 -18.28 -7.64 1.60
C TYR A 768 -18.74 -8.85 2.43
N PHE A 769 -17.79 -9.67 2.91
CA PHE A 769 -18.10 -10.77 3.80
C PHE A 769 -18.55 -10.31 5.20
N ASN A 770 -19.32 -11.16 5.89
CA ASN A 770 -19.72 -10.95 7.28
C ASN A 770 -18.54 -11.23 8.22
N SER A 771 -18.17 -10.27 9.07
CA SER A 771 -17.01 -10.35 9.96
C SER A 771 -17.21 -11.21 11.20
N THR A 772 -18.43 -11.67 11.48
CA THR A 772 -18.78 -12.44 12.69
C THR A 772 -18.85 -13.97 12.49
N SER A 773 -18.61 -14.49 11.28
CA SER A 773 -18.71 -15.92 10.95
C SER A 773 -17.65 -16.35 9.92
N GLU A 774 -17.66 -17.63 9.51
CA GLU A 774 -16.88 -18.10 8.35
C GLU A 774 -17.06 -17.15 7.16
N LEU A 775 -15.94 -16.81 6.51
CA LEU A 775 -15.95 -15.91 5.36
C LEU A 775 -16.78 -16.53 4.22
N ASN A 776 -17.81 -15.81 3.78
CA ASN A 776 -18.56 -16.19 2.58
C ASN A 776 -17.69 -16.00 1.34
N GLU A 777 -17.64 -17.01 0.49
CA GLU A 777 -16.89 -16.98 -0.77
C GLU A 777 -17.73 -16.47 -1.93
N PHE A 778 -17.09 -16.17 -3.06
CA PHE A 778 -17.83 -16.02 -4.30
C PHE A 778 -18.60 -17.31 -4.63
N LYS A 779 -19.70 -17.20 -5.38
CA LYS A 779 -20.54 -18.36 -5.73
C LYS A 779 -19.75 -19.37 -6.58
N GLY A 780 -19.61 -20.60 -6.11
CA GLY A 780 -18.90 -21.67 -6.82
C GLY A 780 -17.49 -21.94 -6.29
N TRP A 781 -17.06 -21.24 -5.23
CA TRP A 781 -15.82 -21.53 -4.49
C TRP A 781 -16.15 -22.27 -3.18
N PRO A 782 -15.20 -23.05 -2.63
CA PRO A 782 -13.82 -23.20 -3.10
C PRO A 782 -13.69 -24.14 -4.30
N ILE A 783 -12.61 -24.00 -5.05
CA ILE A 783 -12.24 -24.92 -6.13
C ILE A 783 -11.14 -25.86 -5.63
N GLU A 784 -11.46 -27.13 -5.51
CA GLU A 784 -10.49 -28.18 -5.22
C GLU A 784 -9.78 -28.60 -6.52
N ILE A 785 -8.45 -28.58 -6.50
CA ILE A 785 -7.63 -29.13 -7.58
C ILE A 785 -6.79 -30.30 -7.05
N LYS A 786 -6.66 -31.33 -7.87
CA LYS A 786 -5.75 -32.45 -7.63
C LYS A 786 -4.45 -32.18 -8.36
N ILE A 787 -3.37 -32.11 -7.60
CA ILE A 787 -2.02 -32.01 -8.11
C ILE A 787 -1.57 -33.42 -8.53
N LYS A 788 -1.09 -33.57 -9.77
CA LYS A 788 -0.51 -34.82 -10.25
C LYS A 788 0.82 -35.06 -9.54
N GLU A 789 1.11 -36.31 -9.15
CA GLU A 789 2.37 -36.65 -8.44
C GLU A 789 3.61 -36.37 -9.29
#